data_AF-A0A0V0WR06-F1
#
_entry.id   AF-A0A0V0WR06-F1
#
_cell.length_a   1.000
_cell.length_b   1.000
_cell.length_c   1.000
_cell.angle_alpha   90.00
_cell.angle_beta   90.00
_cell.angle_gamma   90.00
#
_symmetry.space_group_name_H-M   'P 1'
#
loop_
_entity.id
_entity.type
_entity.pdbx_description
1 polymer ?
#
loop_
_entity_poly.entity_id
_entity_poly.type
_entity_poly.pdbx_seq_one_letter_code
_entity_poly.pdbx_strand_id
1 'polypeptide(L)'
;MTQVGVIVILLSDQQLWLKFLQMDEVCKNHLWSGAGKRILAPMVRISTLPFRLMCLDYGADLVFTEEIVDQKIIGCRRKINEHLGTIDFCSEGDNFPRFRTCSKETNKLVFQIGTSDGEKALAAARVVEQDVAGIDVNMGCPKPFSLLGGMGAALLEQREKVRSILTMLVENISKPVSCKIRVLPSVEDTVDLCRLIEECGVQAITIHGRTTSERAQHPNRDDFIAEVARAVRIPVICNGGSSEIRHYTDIEKFRLKCHATHAMIARAAIASPSIFQSDGFDDFKTVVSRYISYAVKYEECVQLVKYTIQRMSRERHDFVKIIQETAAAATMYEICQVWGMEKIYEDRVKSLQKSMECNRLRKTFEGETFSLKVNYVRKHFKLKTPKLLLHQWCRETNRRQPVYHTEQRSSDRKFNSYVTLDNKHFKSELWISNKRYSEHSAALVAIIYLGLTKLLPEKCLNEMSLDHNISAFFNITLFTVIVVSNDSVCPNGVGWIYEYFGECVETDMQLASFWIGVISLMMWFFPLFPQLYTNYKRGHCNDALSVYFLLLWFLGDSLNLTGAVLTKQLPTQIFVAIYYVFQDLIILIQYFYYKMKNEWRNHFARDLGSGSLRCFLIPAAVQTLAVSQFYEVDEVDGGVFHGSVDQLGYAMGIVSCICYISSRFPQLYKNFRRKSTRGINMWMFYLIFAANFTYGLSVCLGGVDEDYFVRHMPWLFGSLGCCFLDIFTIAQYFLYRSSLNDSQDTPILQTTEDFHVLSYVYTVFSG
;
A
#
# COMPACT_ATOMS: atom_id res chain seq x y z
N MET A 1 36.32 28.09 24.70
CA MET A 1 35.33 29.15 25.06
C MET A 1 33.94 28.62 25.44
N THR A 2 33.64 27.32 25.29
CA THR A 2 32.30 26.74 25.46
C THR A 2 31.88 26.42 26.90
N GLN A 3 32.80 26.37 27.88
CA GLN A 3 32.44 26.16 29.30
C GLN A 3 32.21 27.47 30.09
N VAL A 4 32.85 28.58 29.68
CA VAL A 4 32.79 29.84 30.44
C VAL A 4 31.49 30.62 30.18
N GLY A 5 30.96 30.58 28.95
CA GLY A 5 29.68 31.21 28.62
C GLY A 5 28.46 30.53 29.26
N VAL A 6 28.56 29.22 29.50
CA VAL A 6 27.54 28.43 30.21
C VAL A 6 27.47 28.86 31.67
N ILE A 7 28.60 29.16 32.32
CA ILE A 7 28.65 29.61 33.71
C ILE A 7 28.02 31.01 33.88
N VAL A 8 28.20 31.94 32.94
CA VAL A 8 27.71 33.33 33.07
C VAL A 8 26.18 33.45 32.97
N ILE A 9 25.52 32.66 32.10
CA ILE A 9 24.05 32.64 31.98
C ILE A 9 23.41 31.81 33.11
N LEU A 10 24.09 30.76 33.55
CA LEU A 10 23.61 29.92 34.63
C LEU A 10 23.70 30.60 36.01
N LEU A 11 24.61 31.57 36.20
CA LEU A 11 24.73 32.34 37.43
C LEU A 11 23.61 33.40 37.61
N SER A 12 22.83 33.72 36.57
CA SER A 12 21.72 34.69 36.69
C SER A 12 20.39 34.09 37.18
N ASP A 13 20.27 32.75 37.24
CA ASP A 13 19.06 32.06 37.69
C ASP A 13 19.42 30.92 38.67
N GLN A 14 19.69 31.29 39.93
CA GLN A 14 20.06 30.37 41.03
C GLN A 14 19.05 29.22 41.21
N GLN A 15 17.77 29.47 40.92
CA GLN A 15 16.70 28.48 41.08
C GLN A 15 16.79 27.37 40.03
N LEU A 16 17.14 27.73 38.79
CA LEU A 16 17.35 26.79 37.71
C LEU A 16 18.55 25.85 37.99
N TRP A 17 19.63 26.38 38.56
CA TRP A 17 20.83 25.61 38.92
C TRP A 17 20.58 24.58 40.01
N LEU A 18 19.88 24.97 41.08
CA LEU A 18 19.49 24.07 42.17
C LEU A 18 18.58 22.94 41.65
N LYS A 19 17.68 23.26 40.71
CA LYS A 19 16.81 22.29 40.05
C LYS A 19 17.61 21.32 39.18
N PHE A 20 18.61 21.80 38.44
CA PHE A 20 19.53 20.93 37.68
C PHE A 20 20.29 19.96 38.58
N LEU A 21 20.80 20.41 39.73
CA LEU A 21 21.48 19.56 40.70
C LEU A 21 20.55 18.49 41.31
N GLN A 22 19.32 18.88 41.69
CA GLN A 22 18.31 17.94 42.20
C GLN A 22 17.90 16.91 41.14
N MET A 23 17.73 17.33 39.89
CA MET A 23 17.35 16.45 38.78
C MET A 23 18.47 15.48 38.40
N ASP A 24 19.73 15.93 38.45
CA ASP A 24 20.89 15.04 38.23
C ASP A 24 20.96 13.95 39.31
N GLU A 25 20.61 14.28 40.55
CA GLU A 25 20.54 13.30 41.64
C GLU A 25 19.42 12.25 41.45
N VAL A 26 18.25 12.68 40.96
CA VAL A 26 17.11 11.78 40.64
C VAL A 26 17.39 10.93 39.38
N CYS A 27 18.17 11.44 38.43
CA CYS A 27 18.44 10.79 37.14
C CYS A 27 19.83 10.12 37.05
N LYS A 28 20.57 9.91 38.15
CA LYS A 28 21.88 9.22 38.11
C LYS A 28 21.77 7.87 37.41
N ASN A 29 22.55 7.65 36.35
CA ASN A 29 22.55 6.46 35.47
C ASN A 29 21.30 6.28 34.58
N HIS A 30 20.51 7.33 34.39
CA HIS A 30 19.27 7.31 33.61
C HIS A 30 19.44 7.79 32.17
N LEU A 31 18.59 7.33 31.23
CA LEU A 31 18.62 7.74 29.81
C LEU A 31 18.55 9.27 29.62
N TRP A 32 17.84 9.96 30.52
CA TRP A 32 17.60 11.41 30.51
C TRP A 32 18.54 12.21 31.43
N SER A 33 19.59 11.59 31.95
CA SER A 33 20.59 12.25 32.83
C SER A 33 21.33 13.42 32.17
N GLY A 34 21.85 14.33 32.99
CA GLY A 34 22.60 15.50 32.53
C GLY A 34 21.74 16.58 31.85
N ALA A 35 22.40 17.53 31.19
CA ALA A 35 21.77 18.63 30.46
C ALA A 35 22.42 18.82 29.08
N GLY A 36 21.68 19.43 28.14
CA GLY A 36 22.24 19.79 26.83
C GLY A 36 22.29 18.66 25.78
N LYS A 37 21.59 17.54 25.98
CA LYS A 37 21.47 16.49 24.95
C LYS A 37 20.79 17.05 23.69
N ARG A 38 21.38 16.72 22.54
CA ARG A 38 20.89 17.03 21.19
C ARG A 38 20.21 15.78 20.66
N ILE A 39 18.91 15.86 20.46
CA ILE A 39 18.06 14.69 20.23
C ILE A 39 17.48 14.75 18.82
N LEU A 40 17.57 13.67 18.05
CA LEU A 40 16.86 13.55 16.78
C LEU A 40 15.37 13.28 17.04
N ALA A 41 14.50 14.10 16.44
CA ALA A 41 13.05 13.96 16.57
C ALA A 41 12.48 12.73 15.84
N PRO A 42 11.32 12.21 16.29
CA PRO A 42 10.58 11.20 15.56
C PRO A 42 9.95 11.80 14.31
N MET A 43 10.24 11.22 13.14
CA MET A 43 9.76 11.72 11.85
C MET A 43 9.37 10.55 10.94
N VAL A 44 8.07 10.41 10.70
CA VAL A 44 7.48 9.36 9.85
C VAL A 44 8.17 9.30 8.48
N ARG A 45 8.59 8.09 8.08
CA ARG A 45 9.37 7.75 6.87
C ARG A 45 10.81 8.27 6.80
N ILE A 46 11.27 9.05 7.79
CA ILE A 46 12.62 9.64 7.79
C ILE A 46 13.49 9.02 8.87
N SER A 47 13.00 8.92 10.10
CA SER A 47 13.77 8.42 11.24
C SER A 47 13.91 6.89 11.24
N THR A 48 14.21 6.31 10.08
CA THR A 48 14.59 4.90 9.89
C THR A 48 16.07 4.69 10.24
N LEU A 49 16.51 3.43 10.31
CA LEU A 49 17.84 3.07 10.81
C LEU A 49 18.99 3.86 10.14
N PRO A 50 19.07 3.96 8.79
CA PRO A 50 20.13 4.71 8.12
C PRO A 50 20.24 6.17 8.59
N PHE A 51 19.09 6.85 8.71
CA PHE A 51 19.07 8.26 9.08
C PHE A 51 19.43 8.46 10.56
N ARG A 52 18.94 7.58 11.45
CA ARG A 52 19.28 7.61 12.87
C ARG A 52 20.77 7.41 13.11
N LEU A 53 21.37 6.41 12.48
CA LEU A 53 22.80 6.13 12.63
C LEU A 53 23.66 7.28 12.09
N MET A 54 23.27 7.86 10.97
CA MET A 54 23.94 9.05 10.44
C MET A 54 23.85 10.24 11.41
N CYS A 55 22.69 10.49 12.03
CA CYS A 55 22.58 11.56 13.04
C CYS A 55 23.45 11.28 14.28
N LEU A 56 23.55 10.02 14.73
CA LEU A 56 24.46 9.63 15.82
C LEU A 56 25.92 9.90 15.46
N ASP A 57 26.33 9.60 14.23
CA ASP A 57 27.70 9.88 13.76
C ASP A 57 28.02 11.37 13.72
N TYR A 58 27.03 12.19 13.38
CA TYR A 58 27.15 13.65 13.46
C TYR A 58 27.09 14.19 14.89
N GLY A 59 26.85 13.37 15.92
CA GLY A 59 26.90 13.82 17.32
C GLY A 59 25.54 14.03 17.99
N ALA A 60 24.45 13.49 17.43
CA ALA A 60 23.20 13.35 18.18
C ALA A 60 23.43 12.42 19.39
N ASP A 61 22.93 12.82 20.56
CA ASP A 61 23.10 12.06 21.80
C ASP A 61 22.06 10.94 21.91
N LEU A 62 20.83 11.22 21.46
CA LEU A 62 19.72 10.28 21.40
C LEU A 62 19.00 10.39 20.05
N VAL A 63 18.40 9.29 19.61
CA VAL A 63 17.63 9.22 18.37
C VAL A 63 16.28 8.57 18.60
N PHE A 64 15.23 9.15 18.02
CA PHE A 64 13.89 8.57 18.07
C PHE A 64 13.62 7.79 16.78
N THR A 65 12.84 6.71 16.88
CA THR A 65 12.23 6.09 15.70
C THR A 65 11.23 7.03 15.04
N GLU A 66 10.75 6.68 13.85
CA GLU A 66 9.46 7.21 13.43
C GLU A 66 8.33 6.77 14.39
N GLU A 67 7.20 7.47 14.32
CA GLU A 67 5.97 7.02 14.98
C GLU A 67 5.51 5.69 14.36
N ILE A 68 5.50 4.63 15.15
CA ILE A 68 4.98 3.32 14.75
C ILE A 68 3.69 3.06 15.52
N VAL A 69 2.60 2.87 14.78
CA VAL A 69 1.29 2.54 15.36
C VAL A 69 1.36 1.17 16.05
N ASP A 70 0.87 1.10 17.28
CA ASP A 70 0.86 -0.10 18.13
C ASP A 70 0.46 -1.40 17.39
N GLN A 71 -0.66 -1.37 16.67
CA GLN A 71 -1.21 -2.50 15.92
C GLN A 71 -0.26 -3.03 14.85
N LYS A 72 0.67 -2.20 14.35
CA LYS A 72 1.65 -2.63 13.35
C LYS A 72 2.83 -3.39 13.96
N ILE A 73 3.12 -3.20 15.26
CA ILE A 73 4.26 -3.84 15.92
C ILE A 73 3.85 -5.02 16.80
N ILE A 74 2.65 -5.04 17.38
CA ILE A 74 2.17 -6.13 18.26
C ILE A 74 2.28 -7.52 17.61
N GLY A 75 2.00 -7.62 16.31
CA GLY A 75 2.09 -8.89 15.55
C GLY A 75 3.47 -9.22 15.00
N CYS A 76 4.48 -8.37 15.24
CA CYS A 76 5.81 -8.58 14.69
C CYS A 76 6.61 -9.60 15.52
N ARG A 77 7.38 -10.43 14.82
CA ARG A 77 8.39 -11.29 15.44
C ARG A 77 9.75 -10.61 15.40
N ARG A 78 10.43 -10.60 16.55
CA ARG A 78 11.83 -10.21 16.66
C ARG A 78 12.72 -11.27 16.01
N LYS A 79 13.52 -10.86 15.03
CA LYS A 79 14.44 -11.73 14.29
C LYS A 79 15.84 -11.12 14.29
N ILE A 80 16.83 -11.88 14.72
CA ILE A 80 18.23 -11.51 14.56
C ILE A 80 18.60 -11.70 13.09
N ASN A 81 19.08 -10.64 12.46
CA ASN A 81 19.56 -10.64 11.09
C ASN A 81 21.09 -10.55 11.10
N GLU A 82 21.73 -11.72 11.20
CA GLU A 82 23.20 -11.85 11.25
C GLU A 82 23.87 -11.24 10.02
N HIS A 83 23.21 -11.27 8.86
CA HIS A 83 23.76 -10.76 7.62
C HIS A 83 23.92 -9.22 7.64
N LEU A 84 22.95 -8.52 8.25
CA LEU A 84 22.98 -7.07 8.41
C LEU A 84 23.60 -6.63 9.74
N GLY A 85 23.78 -7.55 10.69
CA GLY A 85 24.08 -7.21 12.08
C GLY A 85 22.95 -6.42 12.74
N THR A 86 21.70 -6.69 12.35
CA THR A 86 20.50 -5.96 12.80
C THR A 86 19.54 -6.87 13.55
N ILE A 87 18.59 -6.22 14.20
CA ILE A 87 17.42 -6.86 14.81
C ILE A 87 16.21 -6.31 14.06
N ASP A 88 15.48 -7.23 13.45
CA ASP A 88 14.38 -6.95 12.53
C ASP A 88 13.07 -7.39 13.18
N PHE A 89 12.08 -6.51 13.16
CA PHE A 89 10.72 -6.79 13.62
C PHE A 89 9.81 -6.89 12.41
N CYS A 90 9.39 -8.11 12.07
CA CYS A 90 8.64 -8.40 10.85
C CYS A 90 7.29 -9.04 11.19
N SER A 91 6.23 -8.63 10.47
CA SER A 91 4.98 -9.39 10.43
C SER A 91 5.07 -10.50 9.39
N GLU A 92 4.17 -11.49 9.47
CA GLU A 92 4.03 -12.51 8.43
C GLU A 92 3.68 -11.88 7.08
N GLY A 93 4.40 -12.29 6.03
CA GLY A 93 4.19 -11.79 4.66
C GLY A 93 4.87 -10.44 4.35
N ASP A 94 5.58 -9.83 5.29
CA ASP A 94 6.29 -8.58 5.04
C ASP A 94 7.60 -8.81 4.25
N ASN A 95 7.77 -8.05 3.16
CA ASN A 95 9.03 -8.02 2.41
C ASN A 95 10.13 -7.21 3.11
N PHE A 96 9.76 -6.29 4.00
CA PHE A 96 10.69 -5.43 4.76
C PHE A 96 10.24 -5.35 6.22
N PRO A 97 11.18 -5.26 7.18
CA PRO A 97 10.82 -5.12 8.59
C PRO A 97 10.01 -3.85 8.85
N ARG A 98 9.06 -3.92 9.77
CA ARG A 98 8.31 -2.77 10.27
C ARG A 98 9.16 -1.86 11.14
N PHE A 99 10.15 -2.45 11.81
CA PHE A 99 11.17 -1.75 12.57
C PHE A 99 12.48 -2.54 12.49
N ARG A 100 13.58 -1.82 12.29
CA ARG A 100 14.94 -2.37 12.25
C ARG A 100 15.84 -1.52 13.14
N THR A 101 16.67 -2.19 13.93
CA THR A 101 17.67 -1.56 14.81
C THR A 101 18.99 -2.33 14.80
N CYS A 102 20.04 -1.77 15.40
CA CYS A 102 21.32 -2.46 15.58
C CYS A 102 22.01 -2.01 16.89
N SER A 103 23.04 -2.76 17.28
CA SER A 103 23.78 -2.55 18.53
C SER A 103 24.35 -1.13 18.69
N LYS A 104 24.63 -0.42 17.59
CA LYS A 104 25.20 0.93 17.61
C LYS A 104 24.26 1.98 18.23
N GLU A 105 22.95 1.77 18.17
CA GLU A 105 21.95 2.70 18.69
C GLU A 105 21.15 2.16 19.88
N THR A 106 21.30 0.88 20.27
CA THR A 106 20.50 0.24 21.33
C THR A 106 20.41 1.06 22.62
N ASN A 107 21.51 1.67 23.08
CA ASN A 107 21.53 2.47 24.31
C ASN A 107 21.19 3.96 24.09
N LYS A 108 20.79 4.34 22.87
CA LYS A 108 20.48 5.73 22.47
C LYS A 108 19.13 5.87 21.76
N LEU A 109 18.49 4.76 21.42
CA LEU A 109 17.27 4.70 20.62
C LEU A 109 16.03 4.75 21.50
N VAL A 110 15.15 5.71 21.22
CA VAL A 110 13.82 5.79 21.84
C VAL A 110 12.77 5.37 20.82
N PHE A 111 11.95 4.39 21.16
CA PHE A 111 10.90 3.88 20.29
C PHE A 111 9.59 4.63 20.53
N GLN A 112 9.11 5.35 19.52
CA GLN A 112 7.87 6.12 19.64
C GLN A 112 6.65 5.34 19.15
N ILE A 113 5.70 5.12 20.05
CA ILE A 113 4.44 4.43 19.82
C ILE A 113 3.32 5.44 19.52
N GLY A 114 2.59 5.21 18.43
CA GLY A 114 1.27 5.80 18.21
C GLY A 114 0.19 4.86 18.76
N THR A 115 -0.53 5.28 19.79
CA THR A 115 -1.53 4.44 20.47
C THR A 115 -2.67 5.27 21.04
N SER A 116 -3.79 4.60 21.29
CA SER A 116 -4.96 5.14 21.97
C SER A 116 -5.50 4.17 23.00
N ASP A 117 -4.68 3.26 23.51
CA ASP A 117 -5.11 2.21 24.43
C ASP A 117 -3.91 1.72 25.25
N GLY A 118 -4.05 1.64 26.57
CA GLY A 118 -2.93 1.28 27.45
C GLY A 118 -2.44 -0.15 27.20
N GLU A 119 -3.35 -1.11 26.99
CA GLU A 119 -2.99 -2.52 26.82
C GLU A 119 -2.27 -2.73 25.50
N LYS A 120 -2.73 -2.08 24.42
CA LYS A 120 -2.04 -2.11 23.12
C LYS A 120 -0.69 -1.42 23.18
N ALA A 121 -0.58 -0.29 23.89
CA ALA A 121 0.69 0.39 24.11
C ALA A 121 1.69 -0.53 24.81
N LEU A 122 1.26 -1.21 25.88
CA LEU A 122 2.08 -2.16 26.62
C LEU A 122 2.49 -3.37 25.77
N ALA A 123 1.55 -3.95 25.03
CA ALA A 123 1.84 -5.05 24.12
C ALA A 123 2.87 -4.64 23.06
N ALA A 124 2.74 -3.45 22.47
CA ALA A 124 3.68 -2.90 21.50
C ALA A 124 5.07 -2.65 22.12
N ALA A 125 5.13 -2.06 23.32
CA ALA A 125 6.37 -1.78 24.02
C ALA A 125 7.14 -3.08 24.34
N ARG A 126 6.46 -4.13 24.83
CA ARG A 126 7.08 -5.42 25.15
C ARG A 126 7.73 -6.11 23.96
N VAL A 127 7.23 -5.89 22.74
CA VAL A 127 7.85 -6.47 21.53
C VAL A 127 9.28 -5.95 21.36
N VAL A 128 9.51 -4.65 21.61
CA VAL A 128 10.78 -3.98 21.28
C VAL A 128 11.67 -3.66 22.49
N GLU A 129 11.14 -3.82 23.71
CA GLU A 129 11.73 -3.38 24.98
C GLU A 129 13.22 -3.72 25.14
N GLN A 130 13.61 -4.94 24.75
CA GLN A 130 14.99 -5.43 24.94
C GLN A 130 16.03 -4.76 24.01
N ASP A 131 15.59 -4.14 22.92
CA ASP A 131 16.46 -3.63 21.84
C ASP A 131 16.50 -2.10 21.76
N VAL A 132 15.84 -1.41 22.71
CA VAL A 132 15.69 0.04 22.74
C VAL A 132 16.10 0.60 24.11
N ALA A 133 16.48 1.87 24.14
CA ALA A 133 16.90 2.57 25.34
C ALA A 133 15.72 3.12 26.13
N GLY A 134 14.61 3.46 25.47
CA GLY A 134 13.40 4.02 26.06
C GLY A 134 12.18 3.88 25.17
N ILE A 135 11.00 4.08 25.74
CA ILE A 135 9.69 4.07 25.07
C ILE A 135 9.10 5.48 25.12
N ASP A 136 8.54 5.96 24.02
CA ASP A 136 7.86 7.25 23.94
C ASP A 136 6.43 7.10 23.43
N VAL A 137 5.48 7.87 23.96
CA VAL A 137 4.11 7.94 23.44
C VAL A 137 3.90 9.23 22.65
N ASN A 138 3.47 9.10 21.39
CA ASN A 138 3.09 10.24 20.58
C ASN A 138 1.71 10.77 20.99
N MET A 139 1.68 11.99 21.53
CA MET A 139 0.47 12.74 21.89
C MET A 139 0.38 14.07 21.11
N GLY A 140 1.19 14.24 20.05
CA GLY A 140 1.35 15.53 19.37
C GLY A 140 1.04 15.51 17.87
N CYS A 141 0.78 14.34 17.27
CA CYS A 141 0.53 14.20 15.84
C CYS A 141 -0.85 14.77 15.44
N PRO A 142 -0.93 15.84 14.62
CA PRO A 142 -2.21 16.44 14.22
C PRO A 142 -2.75 15.84 12.90
N LYS A 143 -2.16 14.74 12.40
CA LYS A 143 -2.54 14.16 11.12
C LYS A 143 -3.90 13.48 11.23
N PRO A 144 -4.77 13.56 10.20
CA PRO A 144 -6.11 12.99 10.25
C PRO A 144 -6.16 11.51 10.66
N PHE A 145 -5.23 10.68 10.16
CA PHE A 145 -5.17 9.26 10.53
C PHE A 145 -4.93 9.02 12.02
N SER A 146 -4.17 9.90 12.68
CA SER A 146 -3.89 9.83 14.12
C SER A 146 -5.12 10.26 14.91
N LEU A 147 -5.74 11.38 14.52
CA LEU A 147 -6.94 11.91 15.17
C LEU A 147 -8.13 10.93 15.09
N LEU A 148 -8.39 10.37 13.91
CA LEU A 148 -9.44 9.37 13.69
C LEU A 148 -9.18 8.06 14.46
N GLY A 149 -7.92 7.73 14.73
CA GLY A 149 -7.54 6.60 15.58
C GLY A 149 -7.63 6.90 17.08
N GLY A 150 -7.97 8.13 17.48
CA GLY A 150 -7.93 8.58 18.86
C GLY A 150 -6.52 8.67 19.46
N MET A 151 -5.50 8.75 18.61
CA MET A 151 -4.06 8.78 18.94
C MET A 151 -3.48 10.18 18.72
N GLY A 152 -2.24 10.42 19.15
CA GLY A 152 -1.55 11.67 18.88
C GLY A 152 -2.26 12.85 19.53
N ALA A 153 -2.48 13.94 18.78
CA ALA A 153 -3.07 15.16 19.33
C ALA A 153 -4.49 14.99 19.91
N ALA A 154 -5.23 13.93 19.54
CA ALA A 154 -6.54 13.63 20.12
C ALA A 154 -6.46 13.25 21.62
N LEU A 155 -5.29 12.80 22.09
CA LEU A 155 -5.08 12.46 23.50
C LEU A 155 -4.98 13.70 24.39
N LEU A 156 -4.64 14.87 23.85
CA LEU A 156 -4.42 16.09 24.63
C LEU A 156 -5.68 16.56 25.37
N GLU A 157 -6.86 16.21 24.86
CA GLU A 157 -8.16 16.53 25.47
C GLU A 157 -8.68 15.39 26.38
N GLN A 158 -8.02 14.22 26.40
CA GLN A 158 -8.48 12.99 27.05
C GLN A 158 -7.59 12.63 28.26
N ARG A 159 -7.66 13.44 29.32
CA ARG A 159 -6.79 13.33 30.52
C ARG A 159 -6.78 11.93 31.16
N GLU A 160 -7.95 11.31 31.36
CA GLU A 160 -8.02 9.97 31.95
C GLU A 160 -7.39 8.90 31.05
N LYS A 161 -7.49 9.07 29.74
CA LYS A 161 -6.88 8.17 28.77
C LYS A 161 -5.37 8.30 28.73
N VAL A 162 -4.86 9.53 28.81
CA VAL A 162 -3.43 9.82 28.98
C VAL A 162 -2.92 9.14 30.25
N ARG A 163 -3.62 9.32 31.38
CA ARG A 163 -3.26 8.68 32.65
C ARG A 163 -3.22 7.16 32.54
N SER A 164 -4.26 6.56 31.95
CA SER A 164 -4.34 5.10 31.74
C SER A 164 -3.18 4.57 30.89
N ILE A 165 -2.87 5.21 29.76
CA ILE A 165 -1.79 4.76 28.86
C ILE A 165 -0.42 4.87 29.53
N LEU A 166 -0.12 6.04 30.12
CA LEU A 166 1.20 6.31 30.69
C LEU A 166 1.47 5.47 31.93
N THR A 167 0.51 5.40 32.86
CA THR A 167 0.64 4.60 34.09
C THR A 167 0.86 3.13 33.73
N MET A 168 0.08 2.59 32.77
CA MET A 168 0.23 1.20 32.35
C MET A 168 1.63 0.90 31.79
N LEU A 169 2.21 1.81 31.01
CA LEU A 169 3.57 1.65 30.50
C LEU A 169 4.62 1.76 31.62
N VAL A 170 4.53 2.81 32.45
CA VAL A 170 5.51 3.08 33.52
C VAL A 170 5.56 1.94 34.53
N GLU A 171 4.42 1.34 34.88
CA GLU A 171 4.36 0.24 35.86
C GLU A 171 4.86 -1.11 35.29
N ASN A 172 4.82 -1.31 33.97
CA ASN A 172 5.01 -2.63 33.36
C ASN A 172 6.20 -2.75 32.39
N ILE A 173 6.89 -1.65 32.08
CA ILE A 173 8.07 -1.61 31.21
C ILE A 173 9.30 -1.23 32.03
N SER A 174 10.38 -2.00 31.89
CA SER A 174 11.66 -1.76 32.60
C SER A 174 12.45 -0.58 32.04
N LYS A 175 12.14 -0.18 30.81
CA LYS A 175 12.78 0.94 30.12
C LYS A 175 12.13 2.27 30.48
N PRO A 176 12.88 3.38 30.44
CA PRO A 176 12.34 4.70 30.68
C PRO A 176 11.23 5.07 29.70
N VAL A 177 10.12 5.59 30.25
CA VAL A 177 8.96 6.04 29.47
C VAL A 177 8.95 7.56 29.39
N SER A 178 8.76 8.09 28.18
CA SER A 178 8.55 9.50 27.89
C SER A 178 7.28 9.72 27.06
N CYS A 179 6.90 10.97 26.84
CA CYS A 179 5.90 11.30 25.83
C CYS A 179 6.23 12.60 25.10
N LYS A 180 5.68 12.73 23.89
CA LYS A 180 5.80 13.94 23.07
C LYS A 180 4.44 14.60 22.84
N ILE A 181 4.28 15.83 23.32
CA ILE A 181 3.05 16.62 23.23
C ILE A 181 3.21 17.87 22.34
N ARG A 182 2.08 18.55 22.11
CA ARG A 182 1.99 19.93 21.66
C ARG A 182 1.43 20.80 22.79
N VAL A 183 1.74 22.09 22.77
CA VAL A 183 1.14 23.06 23.71
C VAL A 183 -0.36 23.19 23.47
N LEU A 184 -1.11 23.48 24.54
CA LEU A 184 -2.53 23.82 24.50
C LEU A 184 -2.71 25.34 24.26
N PRO A 185 -3.94 25.82 24.01
CA PRO A 185 -4.18 27.25 23.78
C PRO A 185 -3.73 28.16 24.93
N SER A 186 -3.91 27.71 26.19
CA SER A 186 -3.47 28.39 27.41
C SER A 186 -2.20 27.73 27.99
N VAL A 187 -1.36 28.55 28.62
CA VAL A 187 -0.14 28.09 29.29
C VAL A 187 -0.48 27.32 30.56
N GLU A 188 -1.50 27.76 31.29
CA GLU A 188 -2.03 27.10 32.49
C GLU A 188 -2.50 25.69 32.17
N ASP A 189 -3.32 25.53 31.13
CA ASP A 189 -3.80 24.21 30.68
C ASP A 189 -2.64 23.30 30.28
N THR A 190 -1.63 23.86 29.61
CA THR A 190 -0.42 23.12 29.20
C THR A 190 0.36 22.64 30.42
N VAL A 191 0.56 23.51 31.41
CA VAL A 191 1.24 23.20 32.67
C VAL A 191 0.48 22.11 33.44
N ASP A 192 -0.84 22.22 33.55
CA ASP A 192 -1.66 21.25 34.26
C ASP A 192 -1.66 19.88 33.59
N LEU A 193 -1.68 19.83 32.25
CA LEU A 193 -1.50 18.58 31.52
C LEU A 193 -0.11 17.97 31.80
N CYS A 194 0.95 18.78 31.82
CA CYS A 194 2.31 18.28 32.06
C CYS A 194 2.51 17.79 33.50
N ARG A 195 1.85 18.42 34.49
CA ARG A 195 1.81 17.92 35.88
C ARG A 195 1.11 16.58 35.98
N LEU A 196 -0.05 16.41 35.33
CA LEU A 196 -0.74 15.11 35.25
C LEU A 196 0.15 14.04 34.62
N ILE A 197 0.86 14.39 33.55
CA ILE A 197 1.79 13.47 32.89
C ILE A 197 2.94 13.08 33.84
N GLU A 198 3.53 14.06 34.55
CA GLU A 198 4.56 13.81 35.58
C GLU A 198 4.05 12.90 36.71
N GLU A 199 2.82 13.10 37.19
CA GLU A 199 2.19 12.24 38.21
C GLU A 199 2.04 10.78 37.76
N CYS A 200 1.95 10.53 36.44
CA CYS A 200 1.92 9.16 35.89
C CYS A 200 3.30 8.45 35.96
N GLY A 201 4.36 9.16 36.37
CA GLY A 201 5.70 8.60 36.54
C GLY A 201 6.56 8.55 35.27
N VAL A 202 6.20 9.28 34.21
CA VAL A 202 7.09 9.43 33.05
C VAL A 202 8.36 10.19 33.44
N GLN A 203 9.48 9.91 32.76
CA GLN A 203 10.79 10.42 33.17
C GLN A 203 11.33 11.52 32.26
N ALA A 204 10.61 11.88 31.18
CA ALA A 204 10.85 13.07 30.39
C ALA A 204 9.61 13.45 29.56
N ILE A 205 9.44 14.74 29.28
CA ILE A 205 8.38 15.25 28.39
C ILE A 205 9.01 16.05 27.26
N THR A 206 8.68 15.70 26.02
CA THR A 206 9.00 16.53 24.86
C THR A 206 7.84 17.44 24.51
N ILE A 207 8.09 18.74 24.40
CA ILE A 207 7.06 19.75 24.11
C ILE A 207 7.35 20.43 22.78
N HIS A 208 6.45 20.26 21.82
CA HIS A 208 6.44 21.09 20.62
C HIS A 208 5.65 22.38 20.93
N GLY A 209 6.32 23.52 20.89
CA GLY A 209 5.76 24.86 21.15
C GLY A 209 4.76 25.36 20.11
N ARG A 210 3.96 24.50 19.48
CA ARG A 210 2.86 24.88 18.59
C ARG A 210 1.61 24.10 18.95
N THR A 211 0.46 24.76 18.87
CA THR A 211 -0.86 24.11 19.05
C THR A 211 -1.15 23.13 17.91
N THR A 212 -2.20 22.32 18.04
CA THR A 212 -2.56 21.28 17.06
C THR A 212 -2.94 21.84 15.68
N SER A 213 -3.56 23.02 15.63
CA SER A 213 -3.94 23.74 14.41
C SER A 213 -2.74 24.42 13.74
N GLU A 214 -1.77 24.90 14.54
CA GLU A 214 -0.59 25.60 14.06
C GLU A 214 0.36 24.70 13.22
N ARG A 215 0.93 25.32 12.18
CA ARG A 215 1.83 24.68 11.20
C ARG A 215 3.25 25.26 11.29
N ALA A 216 4.19 24.66 10.55
CA ALA A 216 5.61 24.99 10.58
C ALA A 216 5.97 26.48 10.39
N GLN A 217 5.12 27.21 9.67
CA GLN A 217 5.24 28.64 9.37
C GLN A 217 4.72 29.56 10.48
N HIS A 218 4.00 29.01 11.46
CA HIS A 218 3.65 29.75 12.68
C HIS A 218 4.87 29.78 13.63
N PRO A 219 5.03 30.84 14.43
CA PRO A 219 6.10 30.94 15.41
C PRO A 219 6.01 29.83 16.47
N ASN A 220 7.14 29.54 17.12
CA ASN A 220 7.17 28.61 18.25
C ASN A 220 6.97 29.38 19.56
N ARG A 221 6.13 28.86 20.45
CA ARG A 221 5.86 29.40 21.79
C ARG A 221 6.92 28.89 22.78
N ASP A 222 8.10 29.47 22.71
CA ASP A 222 9.24 29.10 23.55
C ASP A 222 8.99 29.44 25.03
N ASP A 223 8.22 30.50 25.27
CA ASP A 223 7.70 30.94 26.56
C ASP A 223 6.81 29.87 27.23
N PHE A 224 5.90 29.24 26.49
CA PHE A 224 5.07 28.14 27.02
C PHE A 224 5.94 26.96 27.47
N ILE A 225 6.97 26.62 26.68
CA ILE A 225 7.91 25.54 27.04
C ILE A 225 8.68 25.93 28.31
N ALA A 226 9.10 27.20 28.43
CA ALA A 226 9.81 27.71 29.60
C ALA A 226 8.96 27.65 30.87
N GLU A 227 7.68 28.02 30.81
CA GLU A 227 6.78 27.92 31.96
C GLU A 227 6.58 26.47 32.41
N VAL A 228 6.40 25.54 31.47
CA VAL A 228 6.33 24.11 31.81
C VAL A 228 7.64 23.62 32.44
N ALA A 229 8.78 23.99 31.86
CA ALA A 229 10.09 23.60 32.38
C ALA A 229 10.35 24.13 33.80
N ARG A 230 9.74 25.27 34.19
CA ARG A 230 9.75 25.73 35.59
C ARG A 230 8.79 24.93 36.47
N ALA A 231 7.62 24.55 35.95
CA ALA A 231 6.54 23.93 36.72
C ALA A 231 6.73 22.43 37.06
N VAL A 232 7.33 21.63 36.17
CA VAL A 232 7.54 20.18 36.38
C VAL A 232 8.96 19.87 36.87
N ARG A 233 9.18 18.77 37.59
CA ARG A 233 10.47 18.34 38.14
C ARG A 233 11.26 17.43 37.20
N ILE A 234 10.57 16.73 36.29
CA ILE A 234 11.20 15.86 35.28
C ILE A 234 11.82 16.65 34.11
N PRO A 235 12.81 16.07 33.41
CA PRO A 235 13.42 16.67 32.21
C PRO A 235 12.41 17.10 31.15
N VAL A 236 12.51 18.37 30.72
CA VAL A 236 11.75 18.91 29.59
C VAL A 236 12.65 19.00 28.36
N ILE A 237 12.15 18.48 27.23
CA ILE A 237 12.84 18.51 25.94
C ILE A 237 12.10 19.50 25.03
N CYS A 238 12.74 20.61 24.68
CA CYS A 238 12.13 21.60 23.80
C CYS A 238 12.15 21.14 22.32
N ASN A 239 11.07 21.40 21.60
CA ASN A 239 10.94 21.07 20.18
C ASN A 239 10.18 22.17 19.41
N GLY A 240 10.46 22.26 18.11
CA GLY A 240 9.76 23.16 17.19
C GLY A 240 10.58 24.33 16.64
N GLY A 241 11.78 24.57 17.18
CA GLY A 241 12.69 25.67 16.81
C GLY A 241 13.46 25.52 15.50
N SER A 242 13.22 24.47 14.69
CA SER A 242 14.03 24.19 13.49
C SER A 242 14.07 25.32 12.44
N SER A 243 13.14 26.28 12.46
CA SER A 243 13.19 27.44 11.54
C SER A 243 14.29 28.44 11.94
N GLU A 244 14.65 28.48 13.22
CA GLU A 244 15.63 29.40 13.84
C GLU A 244 17.01 28.74 14.02
N ILE A 245 17.08 27.40 13.96
CA ILE A 245 18.31 26.64 14.12
C ILE A 245 19.01 26.51 12.77
N ARG A 246 20.07 27.30 12.57
CA ARG A 246 20.88 27.31 11.34
C ARG A 246 22.30 26.84 11.58
N HIS A 247 22.78 26.89 12.82
CA HIS A 247 24.09 26.42 13.23
C HIS A 247 23.99 25.53 14.46
N TYR A 248 25.03 24.70 14.68
CA TYR A 248 25.15 23.84 15.85
C TYR A 248 24.91 24.60 17.17
N THR A 249 25.47 25.79 17.31
CA THR A 249 25.31 26.64 18.51
C THR A 249 23.87 27.10 18.75
N ASP A 250 23.02 27.13 17.71
CA ASP A 250 21.64 27.58 17.85
C ASP A 250 20.76 26.54 18.56
N ILE A 251 21.17 25.26 18.56
CA ILE A 251 20.51 24.22 19.36
C ILE A 251 20.56 24.61 20.84
N GLU A 252 21.73 25.04 21.32
CA GLU A 252 21.93 25.42 22.71
C GLU A 252 21.23 26.75 23.05
N LYS A 253 21.25 27.72 22.13
CA LYS A 253 20.46 28.97 22.30
C LYS A 253 18.96 28.66 22.42
N PHE A 254 18.42 27.80 21.56
CA PHE A 254 17.02 27.39 21.60
C PHE A 254 16.68 26.66 22.91
N ARG A 255 17.57 25.77 23.38
CA ARG A 255 17.43 25.08 24.66
C ARG A 255 17.33 26.07 25.83
N LEU A 256 18.28 27.00 25.91
CA LEU A 256 18.36 28.01 26.96
C LEU A 256 17.15 28.95 26.94
N LYS A 257 16.72 29.41 25.75
CA LYS A 257 15.52 30.25 25.57
C LYS A 257 14.25 29.56 26.09
N CYS A 258 14.13 28.24 25.94
CA CYS A 258 12.99 27.46 26.42
C CYS A 258 13.15 26.99 27.89
N HIS A 259 14.23 27.37 28.60
CA HIS A 259 14.56 26.86 29.94
C HIS A 259 14.56 25.32 30.02
N ALA A 260 14.80 24.64 28.89
CA ALA A 260 14.64 23.20 28.77
C ALA A 260 15.92 22.43 29.14
N THR A 261 15.76 21.19 29.57
CA THR A 261 16.88 20.29 29.90
C THR A 261 17.64 19.86 28.65
N HIS A 262 16.92 19.58 27.56
CA HIS A 262 17.45 19.08 26.29
C HIS A 262 16.73 19.72 25.09
N ALA A 263 17.29 19.56 23.90
CA ALA A 263 16.68 20.05 22.66
C ALA A 263 16.50 18.93 21.63
N MET A 264 15.30 18.83 21.08
CA MET A 264 14.94 17.87 20.03
C MET A 264 14.78 18.55 18.67
N ILE A 265 15.51 18.07 17.67
CA ILE A 265 15.66 18.67 16.35
C ILE A 265 15.00 17.80 15.27
N ALA A 266 14.11 18.39 14.47
CA ALA A 266 13.37 17.71 13.40
C ALA A 266 13.77 18.21 12.00
N ARG A 267 13.14 19.30 11.52
CA ARG A 267 13.30 19.79 10.14
C ARG A 267 14.75 20.19 9.82
N ALA A 268 15.45 20.81 10.77
CA ALA A 268 16.86 21.19 10.58
C ALA A 268 17.76 19.95 10.42
N ALA A 269 17.49 18.86 11.15
CA ALA A 269 18.20 17.60 11.01
C ALA A 269 17.91 16.92 9.66
N ILE A 270 16.67 16.99 9.15
CA ILE A 270 16.36 16.53 7.78
C ILE A 270 17.11 17.35 6.74
N ALA A 271 17.09 18.69 6.86
CA ALA A 271 17.74 19.56 5.89
C ALA A 271 19.26 19.34 5.86
N SER A 272 19.87 19.12 7.02
CA SER A 272 21.24 18.63 7.12
C SER A 272 21.49 17.93 8.46
N PRO A 273 21.70 16.61 8.49
CA PRO A 273 22.05 15.84 9.69
C PRO A 273 23.33 16.31 10.37
N SER A 274 24.23 16.97 9.63
CA SER A 274 25.42 17.61 10.18
C SER A 274 25.13 18.79 11.12
N ILE A 275 23.87 19.20 11.29
CA ILE A 275 23.48 20.16 12.34
C ILE A 275 23.92 19.72 13.76
N PHE A 276 24.13 18.42 13.96
CA PHE A 276 24.58 17.87 15.23
C PHE A 276 26.09 17.97 15.47
N GLN A 277 26.91 18.27 14.45
CA GLN A 277 28.37 18.31 14.59
C GLN A 277 28.84 19.73 14.90
N SER A 278 29.84 19.86 15.79
CA SER A 278 30.38 21.16 16.20
C SER A 278 31.24 21.83 15.13
N ASP A 279 31.83 21.03 14.24
CA ASP A 279 32.96 21.44 13.39
C ASP A 279 32.53 22.04 12.04
N GLY A 280 31.25 22.40 11.90
CA GLY A 280 30.66 22.99 10.69
C GLY A 280 29.68 22.07 9.99
N PHE A 281 29.18 22.46 8.81
CA PHE A 281 28.27 21.62 8.02
C PHE A 281 29.02 20.90 6.91
N ASP A 282 28.70 19.63 6.72
CA ASP A 282 29.09 18.93 5.50
C ASP A 282 28.26 19.44 4.31
N ASP A 283 28.87 19.42 3.12
CA ASP A 283 28.16 19.79 1.91
C ASP A 283 27.03 18.78 1.61
N PHE A 284 26.06 19.24 0.82
CA PHE A 284 24.85 18.47 0.53
C PHE A 284 25.15 17.12 -0.13
N LYS A 285 26.12 17.04 -1.06
CA LYS A 285 26.46 15.78 -1.72
C LYS A 285 27.10 14.80 -0.72
N THR A 286 28.02 15.26 0.11
CA THR A 286 28.63 14.44 1.16
C THR A 286 27.59 13.87 2.12
N VAL A 287 26.63 14.69 2.56
CA VAL A 287 25.53 14.26 3.42
C VAL A 287 24.69 13.15 2.75
N VAL A 288 24.27 13.35 1.51
CA VAL A 288 23.45 12.37 0.79
C VAL A 288 24.24 11.09 0.51
N SER A 289 25.51 11.19 0.13
CA SER A 289 26.37 10.03 -0.09
C SER A 289 26.55 9.20 1.18
N ARG A 290 26.72 9.84 2.34
CA ARG A 290 26.76 9.13 3.63
C ARG A 290 25.44 8.43 3.94
N TYR A 291 24.30 9.10 3.68
CA TYR A 291 22.99 8.49 3.84
C TYR A 291 22.79 7.27 2.93
N ILE A 292 23.15 7.36 1.64
CA ILE A 292 23.08 6.26 0.67
C ILE A 292 23.97 5.10 1.14
N SER A 293 25.17 5.38 1.65
CA SER A 293 26.08 4.34 2.17
C SER A 293 25.42 3.54 3.29
N TYR A 294 24.73 4.23 4.22
CA TYR A 294 23.96 3.57 5.27
C TYR A 294 22.75 2.81 4.74
N ALA A 295 22.03 3.38 3.78
CA ALA A 295 20.88 2.75 3.15
C ALA A 295 21.25 1.45 2.40
N VAL A 296 22.37 1.44 1.68
CA VAL A 296 22.93 0.25 1.02
C VAL A 296 23.37 -0.78 2.05
N LYS A 297 24.10 -0.36 3.09
CA LYS A 297 24.60 -1.26 4.15
C LYS A 297 23.47 -2.01 4.85
N TYR A 298 22.39 -1.31 5.18
CA TYR A 298 21.27 -1.86 5.93
C TYR A 298 20.05 -2.21 5.08
N GLU A 299 20.23 -2.33 3.75
CA GLU A 299 19.17 -2.76 2.80
C GLU A 299 17.85 -2.00 2.99
N GLU A 300 17.94 -0.67 3.01
CA GLU A 300 16.79 0.20 3.19
C GLU A 300 15.87 0.19 1.96
N CYS A 301 14.57 0.36 2.22
CA CYS A 301 13.56 0.42 1.19
C CYS A 301 13.80 1.60 0.23
N VAL A 302 13.89 1.31 -1.08
CA VAL A 302 14.19 2.31 -2.14
C VAL A 302 13.25 3.51 -2.07
N GLN A 303 11.95 3.28 -1.81
CA GLN A 303 10.96 4.36 -1.68
C GLN A 303 11.27 5.30 -0.50
N LEU A 304 11.78 4.78 0.62
CA LEU A 304 12.16 5.58 1.79
C LEU A 304 13.47 6.34 1.56
N VAL A 305 14.42 5.73 0.84
CA VAL A 305 15.65 6.41 0.42
C VAL A 305 15.33 7.61 -0.46
N LYS A 306 14.55 7.43 -1.52
CA LYS A 306 14.09 8.53 -2.39
C LYS A 306 13.40 9.63 -1.61
N TYR A 307 12.44 9.24 -0.76
CA TYR A 307 11.69 10.19 0.04
C TYR A 307 12.61 11.03 0.94
N THR A 308 13.58 10.40 1.59
CA THR A 308 14.51 11.09 2.49
C THR A 308 15.43 12.04 1.73
N ILE A 309 16.01 11.61 0.61
CA ILE A 309 16.88 12.46 -0.24
C ILE A 309 16.10 13.69 -0.76
N GLN A 310 14.87 13.49 -1.25
CA GLN A 310 13.99 14.59 -1.68
C GLN A 310 13.68 15.58 -0.56
N ARG A 311 13.62 15.11 0.70
CA ARG A 311 13.36 15.98 1.86
C ARG A 311 14.59 16.75 2.28
N MET A 312 15.80 16.18 2.12
CA MET A 312 17.06 16.90 2.29
C MET A 312 17.23 18.01 1.24
N SER A 313 16.65 17.85 0.04
CA SER A 313 16.83 18.77 -1.10
C SER A 313 15.77 19.89 -1.23
N ARG A 314 14.79 19.99 -0.33
CA ARG A 314 13.55 20.77 -0.53
C ARG A 314 13.74 22.27 -0.80
N GLU A 315 14.89 22.83 -0.48
CA GLU A 315 15.23 24.26 -0.66
C GLU A 315 16.49 24.47 -1.52
N ARG A 316 16.95 23.44 -2.26
CA ARG A 316 18.19 23.51 -3.04
C ARG A 316 17.94 23.34 -4.54
N HIS A 317 17.76 24.47 -5.23
CA HIS A 317 17.48 24.52 -6.66
C HIS A 317 18.65 24.01 -7.53
N ASP A 318 19.88 24.09 -7.03
CA ASP A 318 21.09 23.69 -7.77
C ASP A 318 21.17 22.18 -8.03
N PHE A 319 20.39 21.37 -7.30
CA PHE A 319 20.41 19.91 -7.39
C PHE A 319 19.13 19.32 -7.99
N VAL A 320 18.26 20.13 -8.61
CA VAL A 320 16.96 19.66 -9.14
C VAL A 320 17.12 18.47 -10.08
N LYS A 321 18.11 18.49 -10.99
CA LYS A 321 18.34 17.43 -11.97
C LYS A 321 18.67 16.09 -11.31
N ILE A 322 19.70 16.05 -10.46
CA ILE A 322 20.13 14.82 -9.77
C ILE A 322 19.01 14.26 -8.86
N ILE A 323 18.18 15.14 -8.29
CA ILE A 323 17.03 14.73 -7.47
C ILE A 323 15.90 14.14 -8.32
N GLN A 324 15.63 14.68 -9.51
CA GLN A 324 14.67 14.10 -10.46
C GLN A 324 15.12 12.73 -10.95
N GLU A 325 16.41 12.58 -11.28
CA GLU A 325 17.01 11.30 -11.66
C GLU A 325 16.92 10.28 -10.50
N THR A 326 17.19 10.72 -9.26
CA THR A 326 17.01 9.89 -8.06
C THR A 326 15.55 9.45 -7.89
N ALA A 327 14.59 10.34 -8.18
CA ALA A 327 13.17 10.02 -8.09
C ALA A 327 12.74 8.97 -9.13
N ALA A 328 13.36 8.99 -10.33
CA ALA A 328 13.09 8.05 -11.41
C ALA A 328 13.67 6.64 -11.15
N ALA A 329 14.81 6.53 -10.46
CA ALA A 329 15.55 5.28 -10.24
C ALA A 329 14.70 4.13 -9.63
N ALA A 330 14.47 3.02 -10.31
CA ALA A 330 13.65 1.92 -9.79
C ALA A 330 14.33 1.09 -8.68
N THR A 331 15.66 1.08 -8.65
CA THR A 331 16.46 0.22 -7.78
C THR A 331 17.48 1.00 -6.94
N MET A 332 18.00 0.38 -5.87
CA MET A 332 19.08 0.96 -5.06
C MET A 332 20.36 1.14 -5.88
N TYR A 333 20.64 0.24 -6.82
CA TYR A 333 21.78 0.36 -7.72
C TYR A 333 21.67 1.60 -8.62
N GLU A 334 20.51 1.85 -9.22
CA GLU A 334 20.28 3.07 -10.02
C GLU A 334 20.42 4.34 -9.17
N ILE A 335 19.95 4.34 -7.91
CA ILE A 335 20.22 5.45 -6.99
C ILE A 335 21.73 5.62 -6.79
N CYS A 336 22.47 4.53 -6.61
CA CYS A 336 23.92 4.60 -6.49
C CYS A 336 24.57 5.15 -7.77
N GLN A 337 24.10 4.78 -8.97
CA GLN A 337 24.61 5.31 -10.24
C GLN A 337 24.40 6.82 -10.36
N VAL A 338 23.20 7.32 -10.05
CA VAL A 338 22.89 8.75 -10.08
C VAL A 338 23.84 9.56 -9.17
N TRP A 339 24.29 8.97 -8.07
CA TRP A 339 25.18 9.61 -7.09
C TRP A 339 26.66 9.21 -7.23
N GLY A 340 27.05 8.42 -8.23
CA GLY A 340 28.43 7.93 -8.42
C GLY A 340 28.94 7.02 -7.30
N MET A 341 28.06 6.16 -6.78
CA MET A 341 28.30 5.28 -5.62
C MET A 341 28.15 3.79 -5.94
N GLU A 342 28.22 3.40 -7.21
CA GLU A 342 28.04 2.03 -7.72
C GLU A 342 28.93 1.04 -6.98
N LYS A 343 30.19 1.44 -6.77
CA LYS A 343 31.19 0.61 -6.09
C LYS A 343 30.74 0.16 -4.70
N ILE A 344 30.08 1.01 -3.93
CA ILE A 344 29.60 0.66 -2.58
C ILE A 344 28.51 -0.41 -2.66
N TYR A 345 27.62 -0.29 -3.63
CA TYR A 345 26.59 -1.29 -3.88
C TYR A 345 27.19 -2.62 -4.34
N GLU A 346 28.11 -2.59 -5.32
CA GLU A 346 28.77 -3.79 -5.82
C GLU A 346 29.59 -4.51 -4.75
N ASP A 347 30.36 -3.78 -3.95
CA ASP A 347 31.14 -4.34 -2.84
C ASP A 347 30.21 -4.96 -1.79
N ARG A 348 29.06 -4.34 -1.54
CA ARG A 348 28.02 -4.89 -0.67
C ARG A 348 27.47 -6.20 -1.23
N VAL A 349 27.09 -6.24 -2.50
CA VAL A 349 26.58 -7.45 -3.18
C VAL A 349 27.63 -8.57 -3.18
N LYS A 350 28.91 -8.26 -3.42
CA LYS A 350 30.01 -9.24 -3.32
C LYS A 350 30.16 -9.78 -1.90
N SER A 351 30.07 -8.92 -0.88
CA SER A 351 30.12 -9.34 0.53
C SER A 351 28.96 -10.26 0.91
N LEU A 352 27.76 -9.95 0.39
CA LEU A 352 26.54 -10.75 0.50
C LEU A 352 26.73 -12.12 -0.14
N GLN A 353 27.18 -12.17 -1.38
CA GLN A 353 27.45 -13.42 -2.10
C GLN A 353 28.45 -14.29 -1.37
N LYS A 354 29.56 -13.71 -0.88
CA LYS A 354 30.57 -14.44 -0.08
C LYS A 354 30.00 -14.93 1.26
N SER A 355 29.17 -14.14 1.93
CA SER A 355 28.49 -14.53 3.17
C SER A 355 27.47 -15.64 2.93
N MET A 356 26.69 -15.55 1.85
CA MET A 356 25.73 -16.57 1.41
C MET A 356 26.44 -17.86 0.99
N GLU A 357 27.58 -17.77 0.31
CA GLU A 357 28.42 -18.92 -0.04
C GLU A 357 29.03 -19.56 1.21
N CYS A 358 29.53 -18.76 2.16
CA CYS A 358 30.05 -19.25 3.43
C CYS A 358 28.96 -19.84 4.34
N ASN A 359 27.75 -19.28 4.35
CA ASN A 359 26.58 -19.82 5.07
C ASN A 359 25.98 -21.02 4.35
N ARG A 360 26.03 -21.08 3.01
CA ARG A 360 25.67 -22.26 2.21
C ARG A 360 26.66 -23.39 2.49
N LEU A 361 27.95 -23.08 2.61
CA LEU A 361 29.00 -24.01 3.08
C LEU A 361 28.73 -24.44 4.52
N ARG A 362 28.41 -23.53 5.45
CA ARG A 362 28.07 -23.87 6.85
C ARG A 362 26.81 -24.72 6.99
N LYS A 363 25.76 -24.44 6.21
CA LYS A 363 24.53 -25.25 6.14
C LYS A 363 24.68 -26.56 5.37
N THR A 364 25.75 -26.74 4.60
CA THR A 364 26.06 -28.02 3.92
C THR A 364 26.91 -28.97 4.75
N PHE A 365 27.29 -28.60 5.98
CA PHE A 365 28.07 -29.43 6.91
C PHE A 365 27.22 -30.02 8.05
N GLU A 366 25.98 -30.45 7.78
CA GLU A 366 25.24 -31.37 8.66
C GLU A 366 25.09 -32.75 7.98
N GLY A 367 26.15 -33.56 8.05
CA GLY A 367 26.17 -34.96 7.58
C GLY A 367 26.22 -35.16 6.05
N GLU A 368 26.14 -36.42 5.61
CA GLU A 368 26.23 -36.83 4.18
C GLU A 368 25.00 -36.44 3.31
N THR A 369 24.14 -35.50 3.77
CA THR A 369 22.88 -35.12 3.11
C THR A 369 22.88 -33.66 2.63
N PHE A 370 22.71 -33.47 1.33
CA PHE A 370 22.57 -32.18 0.65
C PHE A 370 21.10 -31.84 0.41
N SER A 371 20.67 -30.66 0.86
CA SER A 371 19.28 -30.19 0.68
C SER A 371 19.22 -28.87 -0.08
N LEU A 372 18.21 -28.71 -0.93
CA LEU A 372 17.94 -27.47 -1.68
C LEU A 372 16.43 -27.29 -1.88
N LYS A 373 15.92 -26.06 -1.76
CA LYS A 373 14.50 -25.76 -1.98
C LYS A 373 14.18 -25.67 -3.49
N VAL A 374 13.91 -26.80 -4.14
CA VAL A 374 13.60 -26.87 -5.58
C VAL A 374 12.38 -27.74 -5.86
N ASN A 375 11.49 -27.29 -6.76
CA ASN A 375 10.31 -28.03 -7.20
C ASN A 375 10.47 -28.53 -8.64
N TYR A 376 9.97 -29.73 -8.94
CA TYR A 376 9.89 -30.25 -10.30
C TYR A 376 8.62 -29.74 -10.97
N VAL A 377 8.77 -29.10 -12.13
CA VAL A 377 7.64 -28.61 -12.93
C VAL A 377 7.65 -29.31 -14.28
N ARG A 378 6.66 -30.17 -14.53
CA ARG A 378 6.57 -31.01 -15.74
C ARG A 378 6.69 -30.23 -17.05
N LYS A 379 6.13 -29.02 -17.12
CA LYS A 379 6.14 -28.18 -18.33
C LYS A 379 7.55 -27.83 -18.83
N HIS A 380 8.56 -27.82 -17.95
CA HIS A 380 9.95 -27.54 -18.34
C HIS A 380 10.64 -28.74 -18.96
N PHE A 381 10.21 -29.95 -18.60
CA PHE A 381 10.88 -31.19 -18.96
C PHE A 381 9.98 -31.97 -19.91
N LYS A 382 10.11 -31.72 -21.22
CA LYS A 382 9.33 -32.41 -22.27
C LYS A 382 9.57 -33.93 -22.24
N LEU A 383 10.71 -34.37 -22.79
CA LEU A 383 11.08 -35.79 -22.96
C LEU A 383 12.20 -36.23 -22.01
N LYS A 384 13.10 -35.32 -21.59
CA LYS A 384 14.22 -35.63 -20.70
C LYS A 384 13.93 -35.17 -19.27
N THR A 385 13.45 -36.07 -18.43
CA THR A 385 13.16 -35.76 -17.01
C THR A 385 14.44 -35.73 -16.17
N PRO A 386 14.47 -35.04 -15.02
CA PRO A 386 15.65 -34.99 -14.14
C PRO A 386 16.16 -36.36 -13.69
N LYS A 387 15.24 -37.32 -13.43
CA LYS A 387 15.64 -38.69 -13.09
C LYS A 387 16.37 -39.34 -14.26
N LEU A 388 15.82 -39.21 -15.47
CA LEU A 388 16.43 -39.78 -16.67
C LEU A 388 17.81 -39.18 -16.95
N LEU A 389 17.95 -37.86 -16.82
CA LEU A 389 19.22 -37.15 -16.98
C LEU A 389 20.28 -37.64 -15.98
N LEU A 390 19.90 -37.77 -14.70
CA LEU A 390 20.82 -38.25 -13.65
C LEU A 390 21.22 -39.72 -13.88
N HIS A 391 20.27 -40.58 -14.26
CA HIS A 391 20.54 -41.98 -14.61
C HIS A 391 21.48 -42.10 -15.82
N GLN A 392 21.23 -41.31 -16.87
CA GLN A 392 22.05 -41.30 -18.08
C GLN A 392 23.49 -40.86 -17.77
N TRP A 393 23.65 -39.75 -17.04
CA TRP A 393 24.96 -39.28 -16.61
C TRP A 393 25.71 -40.32 -15.76
N CYS A 394 25.03 -41.03 -14.85
CA CYS A 394 25.66 -42.10 -14.07
C CYS A 394 26.15 -43.26 -14.95
N ARG A 395 25.43 -43.60 -16.03
CA ARG A 395 25.89 -44.62 -17.00
C ARG A 395 27.10 -44.14 -17.78
N GLU A 396 27.05 -42.91 -18.29
CA GLU A 396 28.12 -42.30 -19.10
C GLU A 396 29.42 -42.11 -18.30
N THR A 397 29.31 -41.91 -16.98
CA THR A 397 30.45 -41.74 -16.07
C THR A 397 30.85 -43.01 -15.31
N ASN A 398 30.26 -44.16 -15.65
CA ASN A 398 30.50 -45.47 -15.02
C ASN A 398 30.34 -45.47 -13.49
N ARG A 399 29.32 -44.75 -12.98
CA ARG A 399 28.97 -44.64 -11.56
C ARG A 399 27.82 -45.56 -11.17
N ARG A 400 27.69 -45.84 -9.87
CA ARG A 400 26.53 -46.56 -9.33
C ARG A 400 25.24 -45.78 -9.63
N GLN A 401 24.18 -46.51 -9.96
CA GLN A 401 22.91 -45.88 -10.30
C GLN A 401 22.25 -45.23 -9.07
N PRO A 402 21.55 -44.09 -9.24
CA PRO A 402 20.92 -43.38 -8.14
C PRO A 402 19.77 -44.19 -7.53
N VAL A 403 19.72 -44.25 -6.19
CA VAL A 403 18.66 -44.94 -5.43
C VAL A 403 17.73 -43.92 -4.78
N TYR A 404 16.42 -44.04 -4.98
CA TYR A 404 15.44 -43.10 -4.45
C TYR A 404 14.72 -43.67 -3.25
N HIS A 405 14.57 -42.85 -2.21
CA HIS A 405 13.76 -43.14 -1.04
C HIS A 405 12.73 -42.03 -0.88
N THR A 406 11.48 -42.40 -0.58
CA THR A 406 10.39 -41.44 -0.39
C THR A 406 9.70 -41.67 0.93
N GLU A 407 9.53 -40.59 1.69
CA GLU A 407 8.74 -40.52 2.90
C GLU A 407 7.39 -39.86 2.60
N GLN A 408 6.31 -40.36 3.21
CA GLN A 408 4.99 -39.74 3.16
C GLN A 408 4.62 -39.21 4.54
N ARG A 409 4.26 -37.93 4.63
CA ARG A 409 3.82 -37.30 5.87
C ARG A 409 2.36 -37.64 6.15
N SER A 410 2.08 -38.12 7.36
CA SER A 410 0.76 -38.58 7.79
C SER A 410 -0.30 -37.48 7.87
N SER A 411 0.10 -36.22 8.16
CA SER A 411 -0.84 -35.10 8.36
C SER A 411 -1.53 -34.61 7.09
N ASP A 412 -0.81 -34.56 5.96
CA ASP A 412 -1.31 -33.99 4.69
C ASP A 412 -1.06 -34.88 3.47
N ARG A 413 -0.63 -36.12 3.70
CA ARG A 413 -0.34 -37.14 2.68
C ARG A 413 0.68 -36.69 1.61
N LYS A 414 1.48 -35.64 1.87
CA LYS A 414 2.52 -35.17 0.96
C LYS A 414 3.79 -36.02 1.06
N PHE A 415 4.56 -36.04 -0.02
CA PHE A 415 5.77 -36.82 -0.19
C PHE A 415 7.02 -35.95 -0.18
N ASN A 416 8.07 -36.42 0.48
CA ASN A 416 9.42 -35.89 0.39
C ASN A 416 10.39 -37.02 0.05
N SER A 417 11.18 -36.85 -1.00
CA SER A 417 12.10 -37.87 -1.49
C SER A 417 13.53 -37.37 -1.42
N TYR A 418 14.45 -38.30 -1.20
CA TYR A 418 15.87 -38.08 -1.40
C TYR A 418 16.44 -39.14 -2.34
N VAL A 419 17.53 -38.79 -3.02
CA VAL A 419 18.28 -39.69 -3.89
C VAL A 419 19.68 -39.91 -3.33
N THR A 420 20.10 -41.16 -3.26
CA THR A 420 21.42 -41.58 -2.80
C THR A 420 22.31 -41.84 -4.01
N LEU A 421 23.46 -41.18 -4.06
CA LEU A 421 24.49 -41.37 -5.09
C LEU A 421 25.88 -41.19 -4.45
N ASP A 422 26.78 -42.17 -4.64
CA ASP A 422 28.14 -42.16 -4.07
C ASP A 422 28.19 -41.90 -2.56
N ASN A 423 27.32 -42.56 -1.79
CA ASN A 423 27.12 -42.38 -0.35
C ASN A 423 26.73 -40.95 0.07
N LYS A 424 26.21 -40.15 -0.85
CA LYS A 424 25.64 -38.82 -0.57
C LYS A 424 24.14 -38.85 -0.82
N HIS A 425 23.39 -38.17 0.03
CA HIS A 425 21.94 -38.02 -0.12
C HIS A 425 21.59 -36.64 -0.65
N PHE A 426 20.66 -36.54 -1.59
CA PHE A 426 20.21 -35.27 -2.17
C PHE A 426 18.70 -35.14 -2.03
N LYS A 427 18.21 -34.08 -1.37
CA LYS A 427 16.80 -33.93 -0.97
C LYS A 427 16.26 -32.54 -1.30
N SER A 428 14.98 -32.45 -1.67
CA SER A 428 14.28 -31.16 -1.73
C SER A 428 13.66 -30.80 -0.38
N GLU A 429 13.77 -29.54 0.03
CA GLU A 429 13.10 -29.05 1.25
C GLU A 429 11.55 -29.00 1.10
N LEU A 430 11.05 -29.10 -0.13
CA LEU A 430 9.62 -28.99 -0.43
C LEU A 430 8.88 -30.33 -0.31
N TRP A 431 7.73 -30.31 0.36
CA TRP A 431 6.79 -31.43 0.44
C TRP A 431 5.78 -31.36 -0.71
N ILE A 432 5.66 -32.41 -1.52
CA ILE A 432 4.91 -32.41 -2.78
C ILE A 432 3.79 -33.46 -2.74
N SER A 433 2.61 -33.15 -3.26
CA SER A 433 1.45 -34.08 -3.26
C SER A 433 1.62 -35.30 -4.17
N ASN A 434 2.61 -35.31 -5.07
CA ASN A 434 2.88 -36.40 -6.00
C ASN A 434 4.26 -37.02 -5.72
N LYS A 435 4.28 -38.33 -5.41
CA LYS A 435 5.51 -39.11 -5.15
C LYS A 435 6.54 -38.99 -6.28
N ARG A 436 6.12 -39.15 -7.53
CA ARG A 436 7.05 -39.08 -8.68
C ARG A 436 7.68 -37.70 -8.82
N TYR A 437 6.92 -36.63 -8.54
CA TYR A 437 7.44 -35.27 -8.63
C TYR A 437 8.43 -34.97 -7.51
N SER A 438 8.17 -35.51 -6.32
CA SER A 438 9.10 -35.51 -5.19
C SER A 438 10.45 -36.16 -5.54
N GLU A 439 10.44 -37.33 -6.19
CA GLU A 439 11.65 -37.98 -6.67
C GLU A 439 12.38 -37.16 -7.76
N HIS A 440 11.65 -36.52 -8.68
CA HIS A 440 12.25 -35.62 -9.68
C HIS A 440 12.88 -34.38 -9.04
N SER A 441 12.29 -33.84 -7.98
CA SER A 441 12.87 -32.73 -7.21
C SER A 441 14.16 -33.15 -6.51
N ALA A 442 14.22 -34.35 -5.94
CA ALA A 442 15.45 -34.91 -5.39
C ALA A 442 16.55 -35.07 -6.45
N ALA A 443 16.20 -35.58 -7.64
CA ALA A 443 17.12 -35.70 -8.77
C ALA A 443 17.64 -34.33 -9.24
N LEU A 444 16.80 -33.29 -9.24
CA LEU A 444 17.22 -31.92 -9.54
C LEU A 444 18.28 -31.43 -8.54
N VAL A 445 18.08 -31.66 -7.24
CA VAL A 445 19.07 -31.30 -6.22
C VAL A 445 20.42 -31.98 -6.48
N ALA A 446 20.42 -33.26 -6.85
CA ALA A 446 21.65 -33.98 -7.21
C ALA A 446 22.33 -33.39 -8.46
N ILE A 447 21.58 -33.12 -9.54
CA ILE A 447 22.11 -32.53 -10.78
C ILE A 447 22.73 -31.15 -10.50
N ILE A 448 22.07 -30.32 -9.70
CA ILE A 448 22.55 -28.99 -9.33
C ILE A 448 23.84 -29.09 -8.51
N TYR A 449 23.87 -29.99 -7.51
CA TYR A 449 25.03 -30.18 -6.65
C TYR A 449 26.25 -30.69 -7.43
N LEU A 450 26.04 -31.62 -8.37
CA LEU A 450 27.11 -32.18 -9.21
C LEU A 450 27.62 -31.20 -10.28
N GLY A 451 27.10 -29.97 -10.34
CA GLY A 451 27.48 -28.97 -11.34
C GLY A 451 26.99 -29.30 -12.75
N LEU A 452 25.98 -30.17 -12.88
CA LEU A 452 25.46 -30.66 -14.16
C LEU A 452 24.31 -29.80 -14.69
N THR A 453 24.26 -28.52 -14.32
CA THR A 453 23.20 -27.58 -14.68
C THR A 453 23.04 -27.39 -16.20
N LYS A 454 24.11 -27.64 -16.98
CA LYS A 454 24.07 -27.67 -18.45
C LYS A 454 23.13 -28.74 -19.04
N LEU A 455 22.78 -29.77 -18.26
CA LEU A 455 21.82 -30.79 -18.66
C LEU A 455 20.35 -30.33 -18.49
N LEU A 456 20.11 -29.21 -17.82
CA LEU A 456 18.77 -28.70 -17.53
C LEU A 456 18.29 -27.72 -18.61
N PRO A 457 16.97 -27.65 -18.89
CA PRO A 457 16.41 -26.64 -19.77
C PRO A 457 16.64 -25.22 -19.24
N GLU A 458 16.97 -24.26 -20.10
CA GLU A 458 17.20 -22.85 -19.72
C GLU A 458 16.04 -22.25 -18.91
N LYS A 459 14.78 -22.58 -19.25
CA LYS A 459 13.60 -22.13 -18.49
C LYS A 459 13.63 -22.56 -17.02
N CYS A 460 14.20 -23.72 -16.71
CA CYS A 460 14.35 -24.21 -15.34
C CYS A 460 15.41 -23.39 -14.58
N LEU A 461 16.48 -22.96 -15.25
CA LEU A 461 17.54 -22.15 -14.65
C LEU A 461 17.05 -20.71 -14.42
N ASN A 462 16.27 -20.16 -15.36
CA ASN A 462 15.72 -18.81 -15.28
C ASN A 462 14.69 -18.66 -14.14
N GLU A 463 13.82 -19.66 -13.91
CA GLU A 463 12.90 -19.66 -12.76
C GLU A 463 13.60 -19.92 -11.42
N MET A 464 14.79 -20.53 -11.42
CA MET A 464 15.62 -20.68 -10.22
C MET A 464 16.47 -19.44 -9.90
N SER A 465 16.76 -18.60 -10.90
CA SER A 465 17.50 -17.34 -10.75
C SER A 465 16.60 -16.13 -10.49
N LEU A 466 15.30 -16.23 -10.77
CA LEU A 466 14.33 -15.18 -10.49
C LEU A 466 13.51 -15.55 -9.26
N ASP A 467 13.88 -15.01 -8.12
CA ASP A 467 12.92 -14.80 -7.05
C ASP A 467 12.44 -13.34 -7.08
N HIS A 468 11.15 -13.22 -7.42
CA HIS A 468 10.21 -12.11 -7.22
C HIS A 468 10.12 -10.93 -8.22
N ASN A 469 9.11 -11.09 -9.08
CA ASN A 469 8.08 -10.12 -9.49
C ASN A 469 8.01 -9.76 -11.00
N ILE A 470 6.76 -9.79 -11.47
CA ILE A 470 6.21 -9.26 -12.74
C ILE A 470 6.34 -10.19 -13.96
N SER A 471 5.49 -11.22 -14.06
CA SER A 471 5.02 -11.73 -15.37
C SER A 471 3.82 -12.71 -15.31
N ALA A 472 3.05 -12.77 -14.22
CA ALA A 472 2.00 -13.80 -14.06
C ALA A 472 0.58 -13.25 -13.88
N PHE A 473 0.35 -11.97 -14.19
CA PHE A 473 -0.98 -11.35 -14.07
C PHE A 473 -1.66 -11.01 -15.40
N PHE A 474 -1.03 -11.28 -16.54
CA PHE A 474 -1.51 -10.76 -17.83
C PHE A 474 -1.75 -11.77 -18.96
N ASN A 475 -1.65 -13.09 -18.75
CA ASN A 475 -1.92 -14.01 -19.87
C ASN A 475 -2.63 -15.31 -19.48
N ILE A 476 -3.82 -15.46 -20.07
CA ILE A 476 -4.49 -16.71 -20.48
C ILE A 476 -5.26 -17.45 -19.39
N THR A 477 -6.49 -16.99 -19.09
CA THR A 477 -7.59 -17.90 -18.68
C THR A 477 -9.01 -17.39 -19.02
N LEU A 478 -9.17 -16.34 -19.85
CA LEU A 478 -10.52 -15.87 -20.26
C LEU A 478 -10.78 -15.94 -21.77
N PHE A 479 -9.77 -16.29 -22.58
CA PHE A 479 -9.88 -16.19 -24.05
C PHE A 479 -10.30 -17.50 -24.75
N THR A 480 -10.60 -18.58 -24.03
CA THR A 480 -10.73 -19.92 -24.65
C THR A 480 -12.05 -20.64 -24.39
N VAL A 481 -13.13 -19.91 -24.04
CA VAL A 481 -14.44 -20.55 -23.77
C VAL A 481 -15.57 -20.04 -24.68
N ILE A 482 -15.39 -19.03 -25.55
CA ILE A 482 -16.52 -18.45 -26.29
C ILE A 482 -16.61 -18.79 -27.79
N VAL A 483 -15.58 -19.34 -28.45
CA VAL A 483 -15.67 -19.56 -29.92
C VAL A 483 -15.36 -21.00 -30.30
N VAL A 484 -16.39 -21.85 -30.22
CA VAL A 484 -16.57 -22.98 -31.12
C VAL A 484 -18.04 -23.01 -31.53
N SER A 485 -18.36 -22.43 -32.69
CA SER A 485 -19.47 -22.92 -33.52
C SER A 485 -18.96 -23.04 -34.95
N ASN A 486 -18.92 -24.29 -35.42
CA ASN A 486 -18.94 -24.61 -36.85
C ASN A 486 -20.24 -24.06 -37.43
N ASP A 487 -20.14 -23.11 -38.36
CA ASP A 487 -20.55 -23.28 -39.76
C ASP A 487 -20.51 -21.91 -40.45
N SER A 488 -19.91 -21.90 -41.64
CA SER A 488 -19.62 -20.73 -42.45
C SER A 488 -20.90 -20.01 -42.92
N VAL A 489 -21.21 -18.83 -42.36
CA VAL A 489 -22.28 -17.94 -42.87
C VAL A 489 -21.87 -16.46 -42.73
N CYS A 490 -20.90 -16.01 -43.52
CA CYS A 490 -20.69 -14.58 -43.79
C CYS A 490 -19.94 -14.39 -45.13
N PRO A 491 -20.52 -14.80 -46.27
CA PRO A 491 -19.81 -14.90 -47.54
C PRO A 491 -19.37 -13.54 -48.12
N ASN A 492 -20.10 -12.47 -47.82
CA ASN A 492 -19.85 -11.13 -48.36
C ASN A 492 -19.36 -10.13 -47.28
N GLY A 493 -19.13 -10.58 -46.05
CA GLY A 493 -18.77 -9.70 -44.94
C GLY A 493 -17.29 -9.70 -44.57
N VAL A 494 -16.94 -8.84 -43.63
CA VAL A 494 -15.55 -8.66 -43.16
C VAL A 494 -15.12 -9.88 -42.33
N GLY A 495 -14.37 -10.79 -42.96
CA GLY A 495 -14.04 -12.10 -42.40
C GLY A 495 -13.36 -12.09 -41.03
N TRP A 496 -12.46 -11.14 -40.76
CA TRP A 496 -11.81 -11.06 -39.45
C TRP A 496 -12.77 -10.59 -38.34
N ILE A 497 -13.75 -9.75 -38.64
CA ILE A 497 -14.74 -9.33 -37.65
C ILE A 497 -15.58 -10.54 -37.25
N TYR A 498 -15.99 -11.34 -38.22
CA TYR A 498 -16.71 -12.58 -37.97
C TYR A 498 -15.86 -13.61 -37.19
N GLU A 499 -14.59 -13.78 -37.55
CA GLU A 499 -13.69 -14.76 -36.89
C GLU A 499 -13.43 -14.42 -35.41
N TYR A 500 -13.19 -13.14 -35.09
CA TYR A 500 -12.82 -12.74 -33.73
C TYR A 500 -13.99 -12.30 -32.87
N PHE A 501 -15.04 -11.74 -33.47
CA PHE A 501 -16.19 -11.18 -32.76
C PHE A 501 -17.47 -11.96 -33.00
N GLY A 502 -17.57 -12.81 -34.03
CA GLY A 502 -18.80 -13.55 -34.35
C GLY A 502 -19.89 -12.70 -35.01
N GLU A 503 -19.55 -11.51 -35.50
CA GLU A 503 -20.48 -10.57 -36.13
C GLU A 503 -20.28 -10.52 -37.65
N CYS A 504 -21.35 -10.76 -38.42
CA CYS A 504 -21.29 -10.68 -39.87
C CYS A 504 -21.56 -9.24 -40.33
N VAL A 505 -20.51 -8.56 -40.79
CA VAL A 505 -20.55 -7.16 -41.22
C VAL A 505 -20.42 -7.11 -42.74
N GLU A 506 -21.52 -6.87 -43.44
CA GLU A 506 -21.56 -6.90 -44.91
C GLU A 506 -21.63 -5.50 -45.55
N THR A 507 -22.11 -4.50 -44.82
CA THR A 507 -22.31 -3.13 -45.34
C THR A 507 -21.41 -2.11 -44.64
N ASP A 508 -21.10 -1.00 -45.31
CA ASP A 508 -20.35 0.13 -44.72
C ASP A 508 -21.04 0.70 -43.47
N MET A 509 -22.38 0.65 -43.43
CA MET A 509 -23.17 1.10 -42.29
C MET A 509 -23.02 0.15 -41.09
N GLN A 510 -23.04 -1.17 -41.31
CA GLN A 510 -22.73 -2.16 -40.26
C GLN A 510 -21.27 -2.06 -39.81
N LEU A 511 -20.34 -1.73 -40.70
CA LEU A 511 -18.95 -1.52 -40.34
C LEU A 511 -18.78 -0.27 -39.46
N ALA A 512 -19.49 0.81 -39.79
CA ALA A 512 -19.55 2.00 -38.95
C ALA A 512 -20.19 1.68 -37.58
N SER A 513 -21.28 0.91 -37.55
CA SER A 513 -21.91 0.42 -36.33
C SER A 513 -20.90 -0.31 -35.43
N PHE A 514 -20.17 -1.28 -35.98
CA PHE A 514 -19.17 -2.04 -35.26
C PHE A 514 -18.10 -1.14 -34.62
N TRP A 515 -17.50 -0.22 -35.40
CA TRP A 515 -16.49 0.70 -34.87
C TRP A 515 -17.02 1.66 -33.81
N ILE A 516 -18.24 2.17 -33.98
CA ILE A 516 -18.89 3.02 -32.99
C ILE A 516 -19.15 2.22 -31.69
N GLY A 517 -19.52 0.95 -31.80
CA GLY A 517 -19.66 0.02 -30.67
C GLY A 517 -18.34 -0.23 -29.94
N VAL A 518 -17.24 -0.43 -30.67
CA VAL A 518 -15.89 -0.55 -30.09
C VAL A 518 -15.47 0.75 -29.38
N ILE A 519 -15.75 1.91 -29.96
CA ILE A 519 -15.48 3.21 -29.32
C ILE A 519 -16.27 3.36 -28.02
N SER A 520 -17.55 2.99 -28.03
CA SER A 520 -18.39 2.97 -26.82
C SER A 520 -17.77 2.09 -25.74
N LEU A 521 -17.38 0.86 -26.09
CA LEU A 521 -16.71 -0.07 -25.17
C LEU A 521 -15.44 0.57 -24.56
N MET A 522 -14.59 1.22 -25.37
CA MET A 522 -13.39 1.90 -24.87
C MET A 522 -13.72 3.07 -23.94
N MET A 523 -14.74 3.87 -24.24
CA MET A 523 -15.18 4.97 -23.39
C MET A 523 -15.65 4.50 -22.01
N TRP A 524 -16.22 3.29 -21.91
CA TRP A 524 -16.69 2.71 -20.66
C TRP A 524 -15.60 2.22 -19.70
N PHE A 525 -14.34 2.13 -20.13
CA PHE A 525 -13.22 1.76 -19.24
C PHE A 525 -12.86 2.83 -18.20
N PHE A 526 -13.12 4.10 -18.52
CA PHE A 526 -12.61 5.24 -17.77
C PHE A 526 -13.51 5.78 -16.65
N PRO A 527 -14.85 5.83 -16.77
CA PRO A 527 -15.73 6.50 -15.81
C PRO A 527 -15.61 6.00 -14.37
N LEU A 528 -15.38 4.69 -14.18
CA LEU A 528 -15.34 4.08 -12.85
C LEU A 528 -13.95 4.13 -12.19
N PHE A 529 -12.88 4.32 -12.97
CA PHE A 529 -11.51 4.29 -12.47
C PHE A 529 -11.22 5.34 -11.38
N PRO A 530 -11.68 6.61 -11.50
CA PRO A 530 -11.54 7.59 -10.43
C PRO A 530 -12.19 7.14 -9.12
N GLN A 531 -13.35 6.47 -9.19
CA GLN A 531 -14.07 6.00 -8.01
C GLN A 531 -13.36 4.80 -7.36
N LEU A 532 -12.90 3.83 -8.16
CA LEU A 532 -12.11 2.69 -7.66
C LEU A 532 -10.82 3.14 -6.99
N TYR A 533 -10.12 4.10 -7.61
CA TYR A 533 -8.91 4.68 -7.04
C TYR A 533 -9.18 5.47 -5.76
N THR A 534 -10.26 6.26 -5.75
CA THR A 534 -10.66 7.03 -4.56
C THR A 534 -11.04 6.12 -3.40
N ASN A 535 -11.82 5.08 -3.65
CA ASN A 535 -12.17 4.05 -2.66
C ASN A 535 -10.92 3.38 -2.08
N TYR A 536 -9.97 2.99 -2.95
CA TYR A 536 -8.70 2.41 -2.55
C TYR A 536 -7.86 3.37 -1.69
N LYS A 537 -7.75 4.64 -2.10
CA LYS A 537 -6.93 5.65 -1.43
C LYS A 537 -7.53 6.09 -0.08
N ARG A 538 -8.86 6.18 0.02
CA ARG A 538 -9.57 6.65 1.22
C ARG A 538 -9.90 5.52 2.20
N GLY A 539 -10.02 4.28 1.73
CA GLY A 539 -10.34 3.11 2.57
C GLY A 539 -11.77 3.10 3.13
N HIS A 540 -12.64 3.99 2.66
CA HIS A 540 -14.04 4.15 3.06
C HIS A 540 -14.86 4.34 1.77
N CYS A 541 -15.95 3.57 1.60
CA CYS A 541 -16.82 3.68 0.42
C CYS A 541 -18.14 4.43 0.70
N ASN A 542 -18.53 4.57 1.97
CA ASN A 542 -19.88 4.97 2.40
C ASN A 542 -20.16 6.47 2.21
N ASP A 543 -19.11 7.29 2.08
CA ASP A 543 -19.25 8.74 1.99
C ASP A 543 -19.63 9.23 0.57
N ALA A 544 -19.49 8.35 -0.45
CA ALA A 544 -19.67 8.70 -1.86
C ALA A 544 -20.89 8.05 -2.53
N LEU A 545 -21.20 6.78 -2.25
CA LEU A 545 -22.23 6.00 -2.95
C LEU A 545 -23.05 5.14 -1.97
N SER A 546 -24.38 5.10 -2.16
CA SER A 546 -25.30 4.27 -1.36
C SER A 546 -25.19 2.79 -1.74
N VAL A 547 -25.21 1.89 -0.76
CA VAL A 547 -25.23 0.43 -1.05
C VAL A 547 -26.45 0.02 -1.85
N TYR A 548 -27.62 0.63 -1.59
CA TYR A 548 -28.85 0.34 -2.33
C TYR A 548 -28.70 0.72 -3.81
N PHE A 549 -27.91 1.74 -4.09
CA PHE A 549 -27.63 2.19 -5.44
C PHE A 549 -26.66 1.25 -6.15
N LEU A 550 -25.60 0.80 -5.47
CA LEU A 550 -24.69 -0.22 -6.00
C LEU A 550 -25.39 -1.56 -6.27
N LEU A 551 -26.31 -1.97 -5.39
CA LEU A 551 -27.09 -3.19 -5.58
C LEU A 551 -28.09 -3.09 -6.74
N LEU A 552 -28.65 -1.89 -6.96
CA LEU A 552 -29.54 -1.64 -8.09
C LEU A 552 -28.77 -1.66 -9.42
N TRP A 553 -27.55 -1.12 -9.46
CA TRP A 553 -26.66 -1.25 -10.62
C TRP A 553 -26.31 -2.70 -10.91
N PHE A 554 -25.84 -3.44 -9.91
CA PHE A 554 -25.46 -4.84 -10.11
C PHE A 554 -26.63 -5.70 -10.60
N LEU A 555 -27.83 -5.45 -10.07
CA LEU A 555 -29.05 -6.11 -10.54
C LEU A 555 -29.36 -5.74 -11.99
N GLY A 556 -29.29 -4.46 -12.35
CA GLY A 556 -29.47 -3.97 -13.72
C GLY A 556 -28.49 -4.65 -14.68
N ASP A 557 -27.20 -4.59 -14.38
CA ASP A 557 -26.12 -5.12 -15.23
C ASP A 557 -26.20 -6.65 -15.38
N SER A 558 -26.59 -7.36 -14.31
CA SER A 558 -26.78 -8.81 -14.35
C SER A 558 -27.97 -9.21 -15.22
N LEU A 559 -29.08 -8.48 -15.13
CA LEU A 559 -30.26 -8.68 -15.98
C LEU A 559 -29.98 -8.28 -17.43
N ASN A 560 -29.18 -7.23 -17.64
CA ASN A 560 -28.71 -6.79 -18.96
C ASN A 560 -27.88 -7.90 -19.64
N LEU A 561 -26.89 -8.44 -18.94
CA LEU A 561 -26.05 -9.52 -19.47
C LEU A 561 -26.86 -10.78 -19.75
N THR A 562 -27.71 -11.19 -18.80
CA THR A 562 -28.51 -12.40 -18.96
C THR A 562 -29.49 -12.22 -20.12
N GLY A 563 -30.19 -11.08 -20.20
CA GLY A 563 -31.06 -10.75 -21.31
C GLY A 563 -30.33 -10.77 -22.64
N ALA A 564 -29.14 -10.15 -22.72
CA ALA A 564 -28.39 -10.04 -23.96
C ALA A 564 -27.87 -11.39 -24.50
N VAL A 565 -27.47 -12.28 -23.59
CA VAL A 565 -27.08 -13.65 -23.94
C VAL A 565 -28.29 -14.46 -24.41
N LEU A 566 -29.41 -14.38 -23.69
CA LEU A 566 -30.62 -15.15 -24.01
C LEU A 566 -31.27 -14.73 -25.34
N THR A 567 -31.23 -13.44 -25.68
CA THR A 567 -31.76 -12.91 -26.96
C THR A 567 -30.71 -12.83 -28.06
N LYS A 568 -29.55 -13.47 -27.89
CA LYS A 568 -28.44 -13.54 -28.87
C LYS A 568 -28.09 -12.17 -29.47
N GLN A 569 -27.94 -11.17 -28.61
CA GLN A 569 -27.60 -9.80 -28.98
C GLN A 569 -26.20 -9.69 -29.62
N LEU A 570 -25.87 -8.52 -30.17
CA LEU A 570 -24.59 -8.30 -30.84
C LEU A 570 -23.43 -8.65 -29.89
N PRO A 571 -22.38 -9.33 -30.35
CA PRO A 571 -21.26 -9.76 -29.50
C PRO A 571 -20.61 -8.60 -28.74
N THR A 572 -20.47 -7.44 -29.39
CA THR A 572 -19.98 -6.19 -28.75
C THR A 572 -20.84 -5.77 -27.55
N GLN A 573 -22.16 -5.95 -27.61
CA GLN A 573 -23.09 -5.66 -26.51
C GLN A 573 -22.93 -6.65 -25.35
N ILE A 574 -22.74 -7.93 -25.67
CA ILE A 574 -22.47 -8.97 -24.65
C ILE A 574 -21.14 -8.70 -23.94
N PHE A 575 -20.08 -8.33 -24.68
CA PHE A 575 -18.78 -7.96 -24.07
C PHE A 575 -18.90 -6.75 -23.13
N VAL A 576 -19.63 -5.71 -23.54
CA VAL A 576 -19.92 -4.54 -22.70
C VAL A 576 -20.68 -4.97 -21.44
N ALA A 577 -21.69 -5.84 -21.56
CA ALA A 577 -22.48 -6.31 -20.42
C ALA A 577 -21.66 -7.17 -19.43
N ILE A 578 -20.77 -8.04 -19.93
CA ILE A 578 -19.82 -8.81 -19.09
C ILE A 578 -18.92 -7.86 -18.31
N TYR A 579 -18.41 -6.83 -18.99
CA TYR A 579 -17.52 -5.86 -18.39
C TYR A 579 -18.17 -5.12 -17.21
N TYR A 580 -19.43 -4.71 -17.35
CA TYR A 580 -20.15 -4.04 -16.26
C TYR A 580 -20.38 -4.93 -15.04
N VAL A 581 -20.84 -6.16 -15.25
CA VAL A 581 -21.03 -7.11 -14.13
C VAL A 581 -19.71 -7.32 -13.37
N PHE A 582 -18.59 -7.39 -14.10
CA PHE A 582 -17.27 -7.48 -13.49
C PHE A 582 -16.87 -6.21 -12.71
N GLN A 583 -17.11 -5.03 -13.28
CA GLN A 583 -16.86 -3.74 -12.61
C GLN A 583 -17.69 -3.59 -11.32
N ASP A 584 -18.97 -3.93 -11.38
CA ASP A 584 -19.90 -3.88 -10.26
C ASP A 584 -19.49 -4.85 -9.15
N LEU A 585 -19.01 -6.04 -9.52
CA LEU A 585 -18.46 -6.98 -8.57
C LEU A 585 -17.21 -6.41 -7.87
N ILE A 586 -16.31 -5.75 -8.60
CA ILE A 586 -15.12 -5.11 -7.99
C ILE A 586 -15.53 -4.02 -6.99
N ILE A 587 -16.45 -3.13 -7.36
CA ILE A 587 -16.85 -2.04 -6.46
C ILE A 587 -17.68 -2.53 -5.28
N LEU A 588 -18.51 -3.56 -5.45
CA LEU A 588 -19.22 -4.23 -4.36
C LEU A 588 -18.24 -4.95 -3.42
N ILE A 589 -17.24 -5.65 -3.95
CA ILE A 589 -16.17 -6.25 -3.16
C ILE A 589 -15.43 -5.17 -2.38
N GLN A 590 -15.05 -4.06 -3.01
CA GLN A 590 -14.43 -2.94 -2.29
C GLN A 590 -15.35 -2.39 -1.20
N TYR A 591 -16.63 -2.16 -1.51
CA TYR A 591 -17.62 -1.65 -0.56
C TYR A 591 -17.74 -2.56 0.65
N PHE A 592 -17.99 -3.86 0.46
CA PHE A 592 -18.11 -4.82 1.56
C PHE A 592 -16.78 -5.07 2.26
N TYR A 593 -15.66 -5.11 1.55
CA TYR A 593 -14.34 -5.23 2.15
C TYR A 593 -14.06 -4.06 3.09
N TYR A 594 -14.27 -2.82 2.64
CA TYR A 594 -14.05 -1.63 3.47
C TYR A 594 -15.13 -1.47 4.54
N LYS A 595 -16.39 -1.80 4.27
CA LYS A 595 -17.46 -1.80 5.27
C LYS A 595 -17.19 -2.83 6.36
N MET A 596 -16.89 -4.08 6.01
CA MET A 596 -16.47 -5.09 6.96
C MET A 596 -15.21 -4.63 7.68
N LYS A 597 -14.16 -4.20 6.99
CA LYS A 597 -12.93 -3.72 7.65
C LYS A 597 -13.17 -2.57 8.64
N ASN A 598 -14.13 -1.69 8.38
CA ASN A 598 -14.40 -0.50 9.19
C ASN A 598 -15.46 -0.77 10.29
N GLU A 599 -16.46 -1.63 10.06
CA GLU A 599 -17.51 -2.01 11.03
C GLU A 599 -17.13 -3.24 11.87
N TRP A 600 -16.22 -4.09 11.41
CA TRP A 600 -15.61 -5.19 12.18
C TRP A 600 -14.77 -4.68 13.36
N ARG A 601 -14.68 -3.35 13.53
CA ARG A 601 -14.09 -2.69 14.69
C ARG A 601 -15.08 -2.37 15.82
N ASN A 602 -16.41 -2.53 15.63
CA ASN A 602 -17.39 -2.10 16.64
C ASN A 602 -18.45 -3.12 17.11
N HIS A 603 -18.69 -4.28 16.50
CA HIS A 603 -19.63 -5.26 17.09
C HIS A 603 -19.32 -6.70 16.70
N PHE A 604 -18.81 -7.51 17.63
CA PHE A 604 -18.79 -8.98 17.53
C PHE A 604 -20.01 -9.65 18.19
N ALA A 605 -21.01 -8.89 18.65
CA ALA A 605 -22.25 -9.47 19.16
C ALA A 605 -23.41 -8.51 18.97
N ARG A 606 -24.51 -9.04 18.41
CA ARG A 606 -25.81 -8.43 18.04
C ARG A 606 -25.87 -7.92 16.59
N ASP A 607 -26.86 -8.45 15.88
CA ASP A 607 -27.31 -8.14 14.51
C ASP A 607 -26.59 -8.78 13.30
N LEU A 608 -26.21 -10.05 13.41
CA LEU A 608 -26.41 -10.95 12.26
C LEU A 608 -27.90 -11.31 12.17
N GLY A 609 -28.69 -10.33 11.70
CA GLY A 609 -30.02 -10.59 11.15
C GLY A 609 -29.87 -11.52 9.95
N SER A 610 -30.44 -12.71 10.08
CA SER A 610 -30.32 -13.89 9.22
C SER A 610 -30.92 -13.78 7.80
N GLY A 611 -30.93 -12.59 7.20
CA GLY A 611 -31.64 -12.33 5.93
C GLY A 611 -30.76 -12.07 4.70
N SER A 612 -29.67 -11.31 4.82
CA SER A 612 -29.04 -10.72 3.62
C SER A 612 -27.93 -11.56 2.98
N LEU A 613 -27.16 -12.33 3.75
CA LEU A 613 -26.02 -13.08 3.20
C LEU A 613 -26.44 -14.32 2.37
N ARG A 614 -27.65 -14.85 2.62
CA ARG A 614 -28.22 -15.96 1.84
C ARG A 614 -28.71 -15.52 0.45
N CYS A 615 -28.91 -14.23 0.23
CA CYS A 615 -29.30 -13.68 -1.07
C CYS A 615 -28.13 -13.52 -2.06
N PHE A 616 -26.87 -13.63 -1.63
CA PHE A 616 -25.71 -13.36 -2.50
C PHE A 616 -25.00 -14.61 -3.03
N LEU A 617 -25.08 -15.74 -2.33
CA LEU A 617 -24.36 -16.96 -2.75
C LEU A 617 -25.16 -17.85 -3.70
N ILE A 618 -26.46 -17.63 -3.81
CA ILE A 618 -27.34 -18.43 -4.68
C ILE A 618 -27.41 -17.85 -6.10
N PRO A 619 -27.57 -16.53 -6.35
CA PRO A 619 -27.71 -16.03 -7.72
C PRO A 619 -26.42 -16.12 -8.55
N ALA A 620 -25.26 -15.77 -7.99
CA ALA A 620 -23.99 -15.74 -8.75
C ALA A 620 -23.48 -17.13 -9.15
N ALA A 621 -23.70 -18.15 -8.30
CA ALA A 621 -23.36 -19.53 -8.62
C ALA A 621 -24.38 -20.19 -9.57
N VAL A 622 -25.66 -19.82 -9.46
CA VAL A 622 -26.73 -20.29 -10.35
C VAL A 622 -26.62 -19.66 -11.75
N GLN A 623 -26.13 -18.42 -11.88
CA GLN A 623 -25.96 -17.75 -13.18
C GLN A 623 -24.85 -18.36 -14.03
N THR A 624 -23.70 -18.73 -13.45
CA THR A 624 -22.60 -19.32 -14.23
C THR A 624 -22.90 -20.76 -14.66
N LEU A 625 -23.70 -21.50 -13.89
CA LEU A 625 -24.13 -22.87 -14.25
C LEU A 625 -25.31 -22.89 -15.23
N ALA A 626 -26.26 -21.95 -15.12
CA ALA A 626 -27.41 -21.88 -16.02
C ALA A 626 -27.01 -21.54 -17.47
N VAL A 627 -26.01 -20.67 -17.68
CA VAL A 627 -25.55 -20.30 -19.03
C VAL A 627 -24.92 -21.48 -19.80
N SER A 628 -24.41 -22.50 -19.10
CA SER A 628 -23.81 -23.68 -19.72
C SER A 628 -24.80 -24.80 -20.10
N GLN A 629 -26.04 -24.77 -19.58
CA GLN A 629 -27.01 -25.87 -19.74
C GLN A 629 -28.14 -25.61 -20.75
N PHE A 630 -28.23 -24.41 -21.34
CA PHE A 630 -29.31 -24.06 -22.27
C PHE A 630 -28.89 -23.96 -23.75
N TYR A 631 -27.74 -24.55 -24.12
CA TYR A 631 -27.19 -24.47 -25.48
C TYR A 631 -27.85 -25.39 -26.52
N GLU A 632 -28.86 -26.19 -26.14
CA GLU A 632 -29.63 -27.01 -27.07
C GLU A 632 -31.13 -26.81 -26.83
N VAL A 633 -31.77 -25.94 -27.61
CA VAL A 633 -33.21 -26.03 -27.89
C VAL A 633 -33.45 -25.59 -29.34
N ASP A 634 -34.16 -26.46 -30.06
CA ASP A 634 -34.44 -26.43 -31.49
C ASP A 634 -35.17 -25.17 -32.00
N GLU A 635 -34.93 -24.86 -33.28
CA GLU A 635 -35.76 -23.99 -34.11
C GLU A 635 -37.22 -24.46 -34.13
N VAL A 636 -38.17 -23.53 -33.97
CA VAL A 636 -39.35 -23.28 -34.84
C VAL A 636 -40.21 -22.17 -34.19
N ASP A 637 -40.32 -21.01 -34.84
CA ASP A 637 -41.57 -20.44 -35.40
C ASP A 637 -41.40 -18.93 -35.72
N GLY A 638 -42.00 -18.50 -36.83
CA GLY A 638 -41.83 -17.19 -37.49
C GLY A 638 -42.48 -15.99 -36.80
N GLY A 639 -42.30 -15.85 -35.48
CA GLY A 639 -42.62 -14.64 -34.73
C GLY A 639 -41.38 -13.78 -34.43
N VAL A 640 -41.60 -12.53 -34.04
CA VAL A 640 -40.52 -11.59 -33.62
C VAL A 640 -39.67 -12.18 -32.48
N PHE A 641 -40.18 -13.13 -31.68
CA PHE A 641 -39.41 -13.84 -30.66
C PHE A 641 -39.39 -15.33 -30.92
N HIS A 642 -38.21 -15.95 -30.89
CA HIS A 642 -38.01 -17.38 -31.14
C HIS A 642 -38.00 -18.15 -29.81
N GLY A 643 -39.19 -18.43 -29.28
CA GLY A 643 -39.39 -19.29 -28.11
C GLY A 643 -39.42 -18.57 -26.75
N SER A 644 -39.70 -19.33 -25.70
CA SER A 644 -39.88 -18.82 -24.33
C SER A 644 -38.58 -18.27 -23.71
N VAL A 645 -37.43 -18.74 -24.18
CA VAL A 645 -36.09 -18.29 -23.73
C VAL A 645 -35.81 -16.87 -24.22
N ASP A 646 -36.13 -16.58 -25.49
CA ASP A 646 -35.97 -15.26 -26.11
C ASP A 646 -36.92 -14.23 -25.46
N GLN A 647 -38.17 -14.62 -25.20
CA GLN A 647 -39.13 -13.78 -24.47
C GLN A 647 -38.69 -13.47 -23.04
N LEU A 648 -38.11 -14.46 -22.33
CA LEU A 648 -37.55 -14.26 -21.00
C LEU A 648 -36.37 -13.28 -21.05
N GLY A 649 -35.46 -13.46 -22.00
CA GLY A 649 -34.33 -12.56 -22.20
C GLY A 649 -34.76 -11.12 -22.48
N TYR A 650 -35.76 -10.95 -23.33
CA TYR A 650 -36.35 -9.63 -23.64
C TYR A 650 -36.98 -8.98 -22.40
N ALA A 651 -37.74 -9.74 -21.60
CA ALA A 651 -38.32 -9.26 -20.35
C ALA A 651 -37.25 -8.84 -19.34
N MET A 652 -36.15 -9.58 -19.23
CA MET A 652 -35.01 -9.21 -18.38
C MET A 652 -34.34 -7.91 -18.86
N GLY A 653 -34.22 -7.73 -20.18
CA GLY A 653 -33.77 -6.47 -20.78
C GLY A 653 -34.67 -5.28 -20.40
N ILE A 654 -36.01 -5.45 -20.40
CA ILE A 654 -36.95 -4.40 -19.98
C ILE A 654 -36.73 -4.01 -18.51
N VAL A 655 -36.59 -5.01 -17.63
CA VAL A 655 -36.34 -4.74 -16.20
C VAL A 655 -35.02 -3.99 -16.02
N SER A 656 -33.97 -4.39 -16.73
CA SER A 656 -32.69 -3.68 -16.74
C SER A 656 -32.84 -2.22 -17.18
N CYS A 657 -33.57 -1.96 -18.28
CA CYS A 657 -33.85 -0.62 -18.78
C CYS A 657 -34.53 0.26 -17.70
N ILE A 658 -35.55 -0.29 -17.02
CA ILE A 658 -36.24 0.40 -15.92
C ILE A 658 -35.26 0.72 -14.79
N CYS A 659 -34.37 -0.20 -14.42
CA CYS A 659 -33.34 0.04 -13.40
C CYS A 659 -32.40 1.19 -13.80
N TYR A 660 -31.92 1.22 -15.05
CA TYR A 660 -31.03 2.28 -15.53
C TYR A 660 -31.69 3.66 -15.53
N ILE A 661 -32.89 3.77 -16.10
CA ILE A 661 -33.63 5.04 -16.16
C ILE A 661 -34.01 5.50 -14.74
N SER A 662 -34.52 4.60 -13.91
CA SER A 662 -34.95 4.94 -12.54
C SER A 662 -33.80 5.44 -11.67
N SER A 663 -32.58 4.95 -11.90
CA SER A 663 -31.37 5.37 -11.17
C SER A 663 -31.04 6.86 -11.30
N ARG A 664 -31.53 7.55 -12.34
CA ARG A 664 -31.23 8.97 -12.61
C ARG A 664 -32.13 9.95 -11.87
N PHE A 665 -33.36 9.55 -11.53
CA PHE A 665 -34.31 10.43 -10.84
C PHE A 665 -33.86 10.88 -9.44
N PRO A 666 -33.30 10.02 -8.57
CA PRO A 666 -32.84 10.45 -7.25
C PRO A 666 -31.83 11.61 -7.31
N GLN A 667 -30.90 11.56 -8.26
CA GLN A 667 -29.88 12.59 -8.42
C GLN A 667 -30.46 13.88 -9.02
N LEU A 668 -31.31 13.78 -10.04
CA LEU A 668 -32.03 14.92 -10.61
C LEU A 668 -32.90 15.64 -9.56
N TYR A 669 -33.61 14.88 -8.74
CA TYR A 669 -34.43 15.39 -7.64
C TYR A 669 -33.58 16.08 -6.57
N LYS A 670 -32.46 15.45 -6.17
CA LYS A 670 -31.53 16.00 -5.17
C LYS A 670 -30.91 17.32 -5.64
N ASN A 671 -30.48 17.40 -6.89
CA ASN A 671 -29.97 18.64 -7.51
C ASN A 671 -31.05 19.73 -7.52
N PHE A 672 -32.27 19.38 -7.94
CA PHE A 672 -33.38 20.33 -7.99
C PHE A 672 -33.76 20.86 -6.60
N ARG A 673 -33.78 20.01 -5.58
CA ARG A 673 -34.08 20.38 -4.18
C ARG A 673 -33.00 21.26 -3.57
N ARG A 674 -31.73 20.97 -3.85
CA ARG A 674 -30.57 21.70 -3.31
C ARG A 674 -30.23 22.97 -4.08
N LYS A 675 -30.76 23.11 -5.31
CA LYS A 675 -30.35 24.16 -6.27
C LYS A 675 -28.83 24.25 -6.42
N SER A 676 -28.16 23.10 -6.35
CA SER A 676 -26.70 22.98 -6.38
C SER A 676 -26.30 21.59 -6.90
N THR A 677 -25.23 21.56 -7.68
CA THR A 677 -24.59 20.34 -8.20
C THR A 677 -23.24 20.06 -7.50
N ARG A 678 -22.99 20.69 -6.34
CA ARG A 678 -21.74 20.53 -5.57
C ARG A 678 -21.50 19.06 -5.18
N GLY A 679 -20.30 18.55 -5.47
CA GLY A 679 -19.89 17.18 -5.18
C GLY A 679 -20.09 16.19 -6.34
N ILE A 680 -20.61 16.64 -7.49
CA ILE A 680 -20.72 15.82 -8.70
C ILE A 680 -19.51 16.06 -9.60
N ASN A 681 -18.88 14.99 -10.08
CA ASN A 681 -17.81 15.05 -11.06
C ASN A 681 -18.40 15.12 -12.49
N MET A 682 -18.39 16.31 -13.10
CA MET A 682 -18.98 16.51 -14.44
C MET A 682 -18.26 15.75 -15.55
N TRP A 683 -16.96 15.50 -15.43
CA TRP A 683 -16.21 14.69 -16.41
C TRP A 683 -16.72 13.25 -16.49
N MET A 684 -17.09 12.67 -15.34
CA MET A 684 -17.70 11.35 -15.29
C MET A 684 -19.03 11.32 -16.07
N PHE A 685 -19.87 12.34 -15.90
CA PHE A 685 -21.15 12.43 -16.61
C PHE A 685 -20.98 12.64 -18.12
N TYR A 686 -19.99 13.43 -18.56
CA TYR A 686 -19.71 13.59 -20.00
C TYR A 686 -19.25 12.28 -20.65
N LEU A 687 -18.40 11.51 -19.97
CA LEU A 687 -17.96 10.21 -20.46
C LEU A 687 -19.10 9.19 -20.48
N ILE A 688 -19.92 9.11 -19.43
CA ILE A 688 -21.10 8.24 -19.38
C ILE A 688 -22.10 8.59 -20.49
N PHE A 689 -22.33 9.87 -20.74
CA PHE A 689 -23.19 10.33 -21.83
C PHE A 689 -22.61 9.92 -23.19
N ALA A 690 -21.33 10.19 -23.44
CA ALA A 690 -20.69 9.87 -24.72
C ALA A 690 -20.70 8.35 -24.98
N ALA A 691 -20.48 7.55 -23.94
CA ALA A 691 -20.43 6.10 -24.05
C ALA A 691 -21.83 5.48 -24.30
N ASN A 692 -22.89 5.96 -23.61
CA ASN A 692 -24.27 5.56 -23.90
C ASN A 692 -24.73 6.05 -25.29
N PHE A 693 -24.41 7.30 -25.66
CA PHE A 693 -24.80 7.84 -26.95
C PHE A 693 -24.19 7.05 -28.11
N THR A 694 -22.89 6.75 -28.03
CA THR A 694 -22.21 5.91 -29.03
C THR A 694 -22.76 4.48 -29.04
N TYR A 695 -23.07 3.87 -27.89
CA TYR A 695 -23.75 2.58 -27.84
C TYR A 695 -25.12 2.61 -28.54
N GLY A 696 -25.96 3.58 -28.23
CA GLY A 696 -27.28 3.69 -28.86
C GLY A 696 -27.19 3.92 -30.37
N LEU A 697 -26.20 4.72 -30.78
CA LEU A 697 -25.92 4.96 -32.19
C LEU A 697 -25.44 3.70 -32.92
N SER A 698 -24.58 2.86 -32.31
CA SER A 698 -24.19 1.59 -32.93
C SER A 698 -25.40 0.68 -33.10
N VAL A 699 -26.27 0.56 -32.09
CA VAL A 699 -27.50 -0.23 -32.23
C VAL A 699 -28.36 0.27 -33.38
N CYS A 700 -28.56 1.59 -33.53
CA CYS A 700 -29.35 2.14 -34.63
C CYS A 700 -28.75 1.90 -36.03
N LEU A 701 -27.42 1.74 -36.12
CA LEU A 701 -26.72 1.52 -37.39
C LEU A 701 -26.51 0.03 -37.70
N GLY A 702 -26.73 -0.86 -36.73
CA GLY A 702 -26.48 -2.30 -36.87
C GLY A 702 -27.51 -3.06 -37.70
N GLY A 703 -28.73 -2.52 -37.87
CA GLY A 703 -29.81 -3.15 -38.62
C GLY A 703 -30.87 -2.15 -39.09
N VAL A 704 -31.64 -2.51 -40.11
CA VAL A 704 -32.66 -1.65 -40.74
C VAL A 704 -34.08 -2.20 -40.64
N ASP A 705 -34.24 -3.46 -40.23
CA ASP A 705 -35.53 -4.13 -40.21
C ASP A 705 -36.34 -3.80 -38.94
N GLU A 706 -37.67 -3.77 -39.06
CA GLU A 706 -38.56 -3.44 -37.93
C GLU A 706 -38.40 -4.44 -36.76
N ASP A 707 -38.28 -5.73 -37.08
CA ASP A 707 -38.06 -6.81 -36.11
C ASP A 707 -36.74 -6.65 -35.34
N TYR A 708 -35.69 -6.14 -36.01
CA TYR A 708 -34.41 -5.84 -35.37
C TYR A 708 -34.59 -4.76 -34.29
N PHE A 709 -35.24 -3.64 -34.62
CA PHE A 709 -35.45 -2.57 -33.65
C PHE A 709 -36.32 -3.02 -32.48
N VAL A 710 -37.38 -3.80 -32.72
CA VAL A 710 -38.23 -4.35 -31.66
C VAL A 710 -37.40 -5.21 -30.71
N ARG A 711 -36.53 -6.08 -31.22
CA ARG A 711 -35.64 -6.92 -30.38
C ARG A 711 -34.65 -6.11 -29.57
N HIS A 712 -34.15 -4.99 -30.10
CA HIS A 712 -33.15 -4.15 -29.44
C HIS A 712 -33.75 -3.06 -28.52
N MET A 713 -35.07 -2.86 -28.52
CA MET A 713 -35.75 -1.79 -27.78
C MET A 713 -35.29 -1.61 -26.32
N PRO A 714 -35.19 -2.66 -25.48
CA PRO A 714 -34.83 -2.47 -24.08
C PRO A 714 -33.42 -1.87 -23.90
N TRP A 715 -32.45 -2.30 -24.72
CA TRP A 715 -31.08 -1.79 -24.70
C TRP A 715 -30.99 -0.38 -25.30
N LEU A 716 -31.77 -0.11 -26.36
CA LEU A 716 -31.82 1.21 -26.98
C LEU A 716 -32.43 2.25 -26.04
N PHE A 717 -33.56 1.95 -25.40
CA PHE A 717 -34.17 2.80 -24.39
C PHE A 717 -33.32 2.91 -23.12
N GLY A 718 -32.71 1.81 -22.70
CA GLY A 718 -31.80 1.80 -21.55
C GLY A 718 -30.62 2.74 -21.75
N SER A 719 -30.10 2.84 -22.97
CA SER A 719 -28.99 3.72 -23.32
C SER A 719 -29.44 5.16 -23.61
N LEU A 720 -30.24 5.37 -24.67
CA LEU A 720 -30.64 6.71 -25.11
C LEU A 720 -31.59 7.40 -24.12
N GLY A 721 -32.39 6.63 -23.38
CA GLY A 721 -33.21 7.15 -22.28
C GLY A 721 -32.35 7.67 -21.12
N CYS A 722 -31.22 7.02 -20.82
CA CYS A 722 -30.24 7.56 -19.87
C CYS A 722 -29.58 8.84 -20.41
N CYS A 723 -29.18 8.87 -21.69
CA CYS A 723 -28.65 10.09 -22.32
C CYS A 723 -29.63 11.27 -22.17
N PHE A 724 -30.92 11.05 -22.42
CA PHE A 724 -31.96 12.05 -22.26
C PHE A 724 -32.02 12.61 -20.84
N LEU A 725 -31.99 11.74 -19.81
CA LEU A 725 -31.99 12.18 -18.41
C LEU A 725 -30.67 12.85 -17.99
N ASP A 726 -29.55 12.41 -18.54
CA ASP A 726 -28.23 12.98 -18.27
C ASP A 726 -28.11 14.43 -18.83
N ILE A 727 -28.81 14.76 -19.93
CA ILE A 727 -28.94 16.15 -20.43
C ILE A 727 -29.54 17.07 -19.36
N PHE A 728 -30.57 16.64 -18.64
CA PHE A 728 -31.15 17.45 -17.55
C PHE A 728 -30.17 17.66 -16.40
N THR A 729 -29.33 16.66 -16.10
CA THR A 729 -28.28 16.79 -15.08
C THR A 729 -27.24 17.82 -15.51
N ILE A 730 -26.81 17.79 -16.78
CA ILE A 730 -25.88 18.77 -17.36
C ILE A 730 -26.52 20.16 -17.39
N ALA A 731 -27.79 20.28 -17.75
CA ALA A 731 -28.52 21.54 -17.74
C ALA A 731 -28.61 22.12 -16.32
N GLN A 732 -28.92 21.31 -15.30
CA GLN A 732 -28.91 21.73 -13.90
C GLN A 732 -27.54 22.24 -13.46
N TYR A 733 -26.44 21.65 -13.94
CA TYR A 733 -25.09 22.14 -13.66
C TYR A 733 -24.88 23.57 -14.16
N PHE A 734 -25.25 23.87 -15.41
CA PHE A 734 -25.11 25.22 -15.94
C PHE A 734 -26.09 26.22 -15.30
N LEU A 735 -27.33 25.80 -15.03
CA LEU A 735 -28.35 26.65 -14.42
C LEU A 735 -28.02 27.04 -12.97
N TYR A 736 -27.39 26.15 -12.21
CA TYR A 736 -27.03 26.41 -10.81
C TYR A 736 -25.60 26.98 -10.65
N ARG A 737 -24.88 27.19 -11.75
CA ARG A 737 -23.52 27.78 -11.76
C ARG A 737 -23.50 29.27 -11.45
N SER A 738 -24.56 30.01 -11.77
CA SER A 738 -24.66 31.47 -11.60
C SER A 738 -24.99 31.93 -10.17
N SER A 739 -25.30 30.99 -9.26
CA SER A 739 -25.51 31.26 -7.82
C SER A 739 -24.20 31.42 -7.03
N LEU A 740 -23.04 31.37 -7.69
CA LEU A 740 -21.72 31.35 -7.09
C LEU A 740 -21.00 32.70 -7.30
N ASN A 741 -21.37 33.70 -6.51
CA ASN A 741 -20.53 34.87 -6.23
C ASN A 741 -19.79 34.64 -4.90
N ASP A 742 -18.91 33.63 -4.86
CA ASP A 742 -17.89 33.55 -3.82
C ASP A 742 -16.63 32.85 -4.35
N SER A 743 -15.51 33.55 -4.21
CA SER A 743 -14.21 33.33 -4.84
C SER A 743 -13.38 32.23 -4.17
N GLN A 744 -13.95 31.03 -3.97
CA GLN A 744 -13.24 29.95 -3.26
C GLN A 744 -13.45 28.49 -3.73
N ASP A 745 -14.05 28.21 -4.89
CA ASP A 745 -14.26 26.82 -5.31
C ASP A 745 -13.69 26.54 -6.72
N THR A 746 -12.41 26.13 -6.78
CA THR A 746 -11.91 25.35 -7.92
C THR A 746 -12.59 23.98 -7.96
N PRO A 747 -13.13 23.54 -9.11
CA PRO A 747 -13.68 22.20 -9.24
C PRO A 747 -12.62 21.13 -8.91
N ILE A 748 -13.07 20.03 -8.30
CA ILE A 748 -12.25 18.91 -7.74
C ILE A 748 -11.32 18.24 -8.78
N LEU A 749 -11.36 18.65 -10.06
CA LEU A 749 -10.52 18.16 -11.16
C LEU A 749 -10.05 19.31 -12.07
N GLN A 750 -9.40 20.32 -11.49
CA GLN A 750 -8.62 21.31 -12.26
C GLN A 750 -7.16 21.45 -11.79
N THR A 751 -6.71 20.62 -10.84
CA THR A 751 -5.29 20.50 -10.56
C THR A 751 -4.61 19.74 -11.69
N THR A 752 -3.63 20.37 -12.32
CA THR A 752 -2.70 19.81 -13.32
C THR A 752 -2.09 18.46 -12.92
N GLU A 753 -2.11 18.12 -11.62
CA GLU A 753 -1.68 16.83 -11.08
C GLU A 753 -2.57 15.64 -11.45
N ASP A 754 -3.88 15.81 -11.70
CA ASP A 754 -4.79 14.69 -12.03
C ASP A 754 -4.88 14.41 -13.54
N PHE A 755 -4.50 15.38 -14.38
CA PHE A 755 -4.33 15.17 -15.83
C PHE A 755 -3.18 14.20 -16.13
N HIS A 756 -2.23 14.04 -15.21
CA HIS A 756 -1.15 13.06 -15.36
C HIS A 756 -1.66 11.61 -15.35
N VAL A 757 -2.81 11.30 -14.75
CA VAL A 757 -3.36 9.93 -14.74
C VAL A 757 -3.94 9.56 -16.11
N LEU A 758 -4.63 10.49 -16.77
CA LEU A 758 -5.12 10.31 -18.15
C LEU A 758 -3.97 10.36 -19.17
N SER A 759 -2.96 11.20 -18.96
CA SER A 759 -1.74 11.23 -19.77
C SER A 759 -0.90 9.95 -19.65
N TYR A 760 -0.85 9.33 -18.46
CA TYR A 760 -0.15 8.05 -18.27
C TYR A 760 -0.81 6.91 -19.06
N VAL A 761 -2.15 6.90 -19.15
CA VAL A 761 -2.86 5.92 -19.98
C VAL A 761 -2.66 6.21 -21.47
N TYR A 762 -2.63 7.48 -21.90
CA TYR A 762 -2.36 7.85 -23.30
C TYR A 762 -0.96 7.44 -23.77
N THR A 763 0.04 7.51 -22.87
CA THR A 763 1.44 7.15 -23.17
C THR A 763 1.65 5.63 -23.27
N VAL A 764 0.79 4.83 -22.62
CA VAL A 764 0.86 3.35 -22.66
C VAL A 764 0.30 2.78 -23.96
N PHE A 765 -0.54 3.52 -24.70
CA PHE A 765 -1.12 3.07 -25.97
C PHE A 765 -0.53 3.76 -27.22
N SER A 766 0.45 4.64 -27.05
CA SER A 766 1.17 5.31 -28.15
C SER A 766 2.64 4.89 -28.27
N GLY A 767 3.00 3.75 -27.67
CA GLY A 767 4.32 3.12 -27.77
C GLY A 767 4.32 1.81 -28.53
#